data_AF-A0A522ND86-F1
#
_entry.id   AF-A0A522ND86-F1
#
_cell.length_a   1.000
_cell.length_b   1.000
_cell.length_c   1.000
_cell.angle_alpha   90.00
_cell.angle_beta   90.00
_cell.angle_gamma   90.00
#
_symmetry.space_group_name_H-M   'P 1'
#
loop_
_entity.id
_entity.type
_entity.pdbx_description
1 polymer ?
#
loop_
_entity_poly.entity_id
_entity_poly.type
_entity_poly.pdbx_seq_one_letter_code
_entity_poly.pdbx_strand_id
1 'polypeptide(L)'
;MPAEVPTPAGPTPIPTLGPDQVAVIADRVTGTNAEHQPMDADGNVRVYYRDAILSGDHAHYDGDRTITLTGNPSLRNQRGDAVLNAQVITFDTVKGLATLTGGTGATTEGVEHGRLYYTGTRIEALRSGVTHIDQPSFTTCDVPKAGYHIAARSADLYPNDKLIARKAVLYLGLIPVAYIPVLVIGLARRPARFVNSSTPELGYTQTTGVFAKERLGFYRSDDWYGYYVLNYFQKLGMELGYVAFYRRADNRRSGSINFDDFNYNKLSGGQKRYNLAINDAENFSQRLRGNFAFTYNGNYGPFVYLPPSFSLNSSVSYAGIRGQENYTFSRYQSGSQQANTAYGFTDSRQLSAHVSEQINISQSSNRNELFTTGNTDVLHLNSLTHVTERGFDADINVDKTNQTFLAGIDKLPEITLRPHLRSFTRFPYSLNFVLGRYHEFPTNVETSKEEANLTLGPVYYRVFNNTDFNMGVNVRQDVYGTGDEKAQITQNMALSSTFGRHVTNSLSYNEINTNGNRFGPFQTLDVLGGNSSSAQDVLRVFNQSYYNLTLSTGTSFNHIAQPVSYQLTLRPFSVAYVQLGGSYDPSYSKFGPTNVQIATPFGHDSEIQIAANVFYGGVFGQRGIRNKAIYYRHIVGNCYEVQLSYREDLKEFDATINLLAFPSRAASFGINQNGPIIPQSFTYGG
;
A
#
# COMPACT_ATOMS: atom_id res chain seq x y z
N MET A 1 -68.00 -50.74 -3.32
CA MET A 1 -66.92 -49.93 -3.96
C MET A 1 -66.87 -48.59 -3.25
N PRO A 2 -65.68 -48.04 -2.99
CA PRO A 2 -65.44 -47.08 -1.91
C PRO A 2 -65.97 -45.68 -2.24
N ALA A 3 -66.45 -45.00 -1.20
CA ALA A 3 -66.86 -43.60 -1.24
C ALA A 3 -65.65 -42.71 -1.50
N GLU A 4 -65.83 -41.78 -2.45
CA GLU A 4 -64.86 -40.79 -2.85
C GLU A 4 -64.60 -39.82 -1.67
N VAL A 5 -63.35 -39.78 -1.21
CA VAL A 5 -62.89 -38.86 -0.16
C VAL A 5 -62.79 -37.46 -0.77
N PRO A 6 -63.30 -36.40 -0.12
CA PRO A 6 -63.15 -35.04 -0.62
C PRO A 6 -61.67 -34.66 -0.69
N THR A 7 -61.25 -34.21 -1.87
CA THR A 7 -59.91 -33.66 -2.08
C THR A 7 -59.74 -32.39 -1.23
N PRO A 8 -58.62 -32.21 -0.50
CA PRO A 8 -58.35 -30.97 0.20
C PRO A 8 -58.37 -29.80 -0.79
N ALA A 9 -59.10 -28.74 -0.47
CA ALA A 9 -59.03 -27.49 -1.23
C ALA A 9 -57.56 -27.06 -1.31
N GLY A 10 -57.05 -26.91 -2.54
CA GLY A 10 -55.72 -26.39 -2.77
C GLY A 10 -55.57 -24.99 -2.15
N PRO A 11 -54.34 -24.57 -1.79
CA PRO A 11 -54.10 -23.27 -1.21
C PRO A 11 -54.66 -22.18 -2.13
N THR A 12 -55.55 -21.36 -1.59
CA THR A 12 -56.11 -20.20 -2.26
C THR A 12 -54.97 -19.31 -2.76
N PRO A 13 -54.98 -18.83 -4.01
CA PRO A 13 -53.97 -17.90 -4.51
C PRO A 13 -53.90 -16.69 -3.57
N ILE A 14 -52.70 -16.34 -3.10
CA ILE A 14 -52.49 -15.13 -2.32
C ILE A 14 -52.88 -13.95 -3.23
N PRO A 15 -53.86 -13.11 -2.86
CA PRO A 15 -54.23 -11.96 -3.67
C PRO A 15 -53.02 -11.04 -3.84
N THR A 16 -52.69 -10.67 -5.07
CA THR A 16 -51.77 -9.57 -5.36
C THR A 16 -52.38 -8.29 -4.80
N LEU A 17 -51.91 -7.89 -3.62
CA LEU A 17 -52.32 -6.67 -2.93
C LEU A 17 -52.09 -5.45 -3.84
N GLY A 18 -53.11 -4.59 -3.96
CA GLY A 18 -52.96 -3.28 -4.57
C GLY A 18 -52.04 -2.36 -3.75
N PRO A 19 -51.58 -1.23 -4.30
CA PRO A 19 -50.83 -0.24 -3.54
C PRO A 19 -51.67 0.20 -2.34
N ASP A 20 -51.12 0.06 -1.14
CA ASP A 20 -51.73 0.43 0.15
C ASP A 20 -52.85 -0.50 0.67
N GLN A 21 -53.04 -1.68 0.07
CA GLN A 21 -53.88 -2.72 0.68
C GLN A 21 -53.11 -3.49 1.77
N VAL A 22 -53.81 -3.79 2.87
CA VAL A 22 -53.34 -4.63 3.97
C VAL A 22 -54.11 -5.95 3.92
N ALA A 23 -53.42 -7.09 3.91
CA ALA A 23 -54.05 -8.39 4.15
C ALA A 23 -53.66 -8.93 5.52
N VAL A 24 -54.64 -9.41 6.28
CA VAL A 24 -54.44 -10.08 7.55
C VAL A 24 -54.86 -11.55 7.41
N ILE A 25 -53.96 -12.47 7.77
CA ILE A 25 -54.21 -13.92 7.80
C ILE A 25 -54.00 -14.37 9.24
N ALA A 26 -54.94 -15.10 9.81
CA ALA A 26 -54.87 -15.65 11.16
C ALA A 26 -55.72 -16.93 11.27
N ASP A 27 -55.56 -17.68 12.35
CA ASP A 27 -56.35 -18.88 12.64
C ASP A 27 -57.81 -18.52 12.96
N ARG A 28 -58.02 -17.40 13.66
CA ARG A 28 -59.33 -16.85 13.96
C ARG A 28 -59.33 -15.35 13.74
N VAL A 29 -60.41 -14.86 13.15
CA VAL A 29 -60.64 -13.44 12.91
C VAL A 29 -62.04 -13.10 13.41
N THR A 30 -62.15 -12.08 14.27
CA THR A 30 -63.42 -11.61 14.84
C THR A 30 -63.59 -10.12 14.58
N GLY A 31 -64.69 -9.74 13.94
CA GLY A 31 -64.97 -8.35 13.53
C GLY A 31 -65.53 -8.28 12.11
N THR A 32 -65.57 -7.07 11.54
CA THR A 32 -66.02 -6.83 10.16
C THR A 32 -64.94 -6.13 9.36
N ASN A 33 -64.84 -6.43 8.06
CA ASN A 33 -63.98 -5.72 7.11
C ASN A 33 -64.60 -4.40 6.60
N ALA A 34 -65.65 -3.92 7.26
CA ALA A 34 -66.28 -2.65 6.95
C ALA A 34 -65.39 -1.48 7.42
N GLU A 35 -65.37 -0.40 6.65
CA GLU A 35 -64.62 0.81 6.96
C GLU A 35 -65.04 1.36 8.34
N HIS A 36 -64.09 1.83 9.16
CA HIS A 36 -64.34 2.41 10.49
C HIS A 36 -64.80 1.43 11.59
N GLN A 37 -64.59 0.11 11.43
CA GLN A 37 -64.97 -0.91 12.42
C GLN A 37 -63.74 -1.68 12.95
N PRO A 38 -63.65 -1.91 14.28
CA PRO A 38 -62.53 -2.64 14.86
C PRO A 38 -62.56 -4.13 14.50
N MET A 39 -61.38 -4.75 14.51
CA MET A 39 -61.19 -6.14 14.12
C MET A 39 -60.06 -6.78 14.93
N ASP A 40 -60.29 -7.97 15.43
CA ASP A 40 -59.30 -8.78 16.16
C ASP A 40 -58.93 -10.02 15.37
N ALA A 41 -57.66 -10.39 15.41
CA ALA A 41 -57.11 -11.57 14.78
C ALA A 41 -56.25 -12.34 15.80
N ASP A 42 -56.51 -13.63 15.95
CA ASP A 42 -55.90 -14.53 16.92
C ASP A 42 -55.28 -15.75 16.25
N GLY A 43 -54.08 -16.13 16.70
CA GLY A 43 -53.37 -17.33 16.28
C GLY A 43 -52.65 -17.18 14.94
N ASN A 44 -51.32 -17.37 14.95
CA ASN A 44 -50.46 -17.33 13.77
C ASN A 44 -50.71 -16.12 12.85
N VAL A 45 -50.93 -14.95 13.45
CA VAL A 45 -51.34 -13.75 12.73
C VAL A 45 -50.19 -13.30 11.82
N ARG A 46 -50.50 -13.05 10.55
CA ARG A 46 -49.61 -12.44 9.56
C ARG A 46 -50.31 -11.29 8.87
N VAL A 47 -49.73 -10.11 9.00
CA VAL A 47 -50.18 -8.89 8.33
C VAL A 47 -49.23 -8.57 7.19
N TYR A 48 -49.75 -8.58 5.97
CA TYR A 48 -49.03 -8.28 4.74
C TYR A 48 -49.33 -6.86 4.31
N TYR A 49 -48.27 -6.06 4.13
CA TYR A 49 -48.37 -4.70 3.60
C TYR A 49 -47.16 -4.40 2.72
N ARG A 50 -47.39 -4.27 1.41
CA ARG A 50 -46.32 -4.14 0.40
C ARG A 50 -45.26 -5.26 0.57
N ASP A 51 -44.00 -4.90 0.80
CA ASP A 51 -42.87 -5.82 1.00
C ASP A 51 -42.68 -6.23 2.48
N ALA A 52 -43.52 -5.74 3.40
CA ALA A 52 -43.44 -6.04 4.82
C ALA A 52 -44.41 -7.15 5.23
N ILE A 53 -43.91 -8.08 6.05
CA ILE A 53 -44.67 -9.13 6.71
C ILE A 53 -44.52 -8.92 8.21
N LEU A 54 -45.60 -8.50 8.88
CA LEU A 54 -45.67 -8.48 10.33
C LEU A 54 -46.28 -9.79 10.80
N SER A 55 -45.75 -10.38 11.87
CA SER A 55 -46.25 -11.63 12.45
C SER A 55 -46.42 -11.49 13.95
N GLY A 56 -47.36 -12.20 14.57
CA GLY A 56 -47.58 -12.23 16.01
C GLY A 56 -48.67 -13.24 16.41
N ASP A 57 -48.95 -13.36 17.71
CA ASP A 57 -50.00 -14.26 18.21
C ASP A 57 -51.39 -13.60 18.21
N HIS A 58 -51.46 -12.27 18.37
CA HIS A 58 -52.69 -11.49 18.37
C HIS A 58 -52.49 -10.16 17.64
N ALA A 59 -53.49 -9.70 16.88
CA ALA A 59 -53.53 -8.37 16.28
C ALA A 59 -54.88 -7.70 16.47
N HIS A 60 -54.86 -6.43 16.89
CA HIS A 60 -56.05 -5.60 17.06
C HIS A 60 -56.01 -4.40 16.11
N TYR A 61 -57.01 -4.25 15.27
CA TYR A 61 -57.25 -3.04 14.48
C TYR A 61 -58.29 -2.16 15.18
N ASP A 62 -57.94 -0.89 15.41
CA ASP A 62 -58.79 0.09 16.11
C ASP A 62 -60.02 0.55 15.30
N GLY A 63 -60.12 0.13 14.04
CA GLY A 63 -61.18 0.49 13.12
C GLY A 63 -60.88 1.74 12.30
N ASP A 64 -59.94 2.58 12.72
CA ASP A 64 -59.65 3.86 12.08
C ASP A 64 -58.32 3.79 11.33
N ARG A 65 -57.21 3.56 12.05
CA ARG A 65 -55.86 3.69 11.46
C ARG A 65 -54.79 2.74 12.00
N THR A 66 -54.90 2.21 13.23
CA THR A 66 -53.80 1.46 13.85
C THR A 66 -54.07 -0.04 14.00
N ILE A 67 -53.09 -0.86 13.64
CA ILE A 67 -53.04 -2.29 13.90
C ILE A 67 -51.98 -2.56 14.96
N THR A 68 -52.35 -3.10 16.12
CA THR A 68 -51.43 -3.43 17.20
C THR A 68 -51.25 -4.94 17.30
N LEU A 69 -50.02 -5.42 17.11
CA LEU A 69 -49.63 -6.82 17.23
C LEU A 69 -48.93 -7.10 18.56
N THR A 70 -49.34 -8.18 19.22
CA THR A 70 -48.80 -8.68 20.50
C THR A 70 -48.57 -10.19 20.45
N GLY A 71 -47.77 -10.72 21.38
CA GLY A 71 -47.37 -12.12 21.40
C GLY A 71 -46.28 -12.44 20.37
N ASN A 72 -45.02 -12.36 20.82
CA ASN A 72 -43.81 -12.55 20.01
C ASN A 72 -43.82 -11.86 18.63
N PRO A 73 -44.20 -10.57 18.55
CA PRO A 73 -44.37 -9.95 17.25
C PRO A 73 -43.02 -9.75 16.54
N SER A 74 -43.00 -10.02 15.24
CA SER A 74 -41.83 -9.82 14.39
C SER A 74 -42.19 -9.15 13.06
N LEU A 75 -41.27 -8.35 12.54
CA LEU A 75 -41.35 -7.70 11.24
C LEU A 75 -40.23 -8.24 10.34
N ARG A 76 -40.62 -8.66 9.13
CA ARG A 76 -39.70 -9.18 8.12
C ARG A 76 -39.98 -8.54 6.77
N ASN A 77 -38.95 -8.37 5.95
CA ASN A 77 -39.12 -8.07 4.53
C ASN A 77 -39.37 -9.40 3.76
N GLN A 78 -40.09 -9.36 2.65
CA GLN A 78 -40.34 -10.52 1.77
C GLN A 78 -39.06 -11.27 1.34
N ARG A 79 -37.92 -10.58 1.23
CA ARG A 79 -36.62 -11.22 0.93
C ARG A 79 -36.01 -11.98 2.11
N GLY A 80 -36.46 -11.70 3.34
CA GLY A 80 -35.92 -12.30 4.57
C GLY A 80 -34.63 -11.66 5.10
N ASP A 81 -34.16 -10.56 4.48
CA ASP A 81 -32.82 -9.99 4.76
C ASP A 81 -32.69 -9.26 6.11
N ALA A 82 -33.81 -8.95 6.76
CA ALA A 82 -33.85 -8.34 8.08
C ALA A 82 -35.02 -8.93 8.88
N VAL A 83 -34.71 -9.40 10.08
CA VAL A 83 -35.70 -9.86 11.06
C VAL A 83 -35.64 -8.94 12.27
N LEU A 84 -36.76 -8.30 12.55
CA LEU A 84 -36.97 -7.43 13.71
C LEU A 84 -37.96 -8.11 14.64
N ASN A 85 -37.58 -8.41 15.87
CA ASN A 85 -38.48 -8.88 16.91
C ASN A 85 -38.78 -7.72 17.87
N ALA A 86 -39.98 -7.68 18.45
CA ALA A 86 -40.37 -6.66 19.39
C ALA A 86 -41.28 -7.23 20.49
N GLN A 87 -41.56 -6.42 21.51
CA GLN A 87 -42.58 -6.77 22.50
C GLN A 87 -43.99 -6.46 21.98
N VAL A 88 -44.12 -5.34 21.27
CA VAL A 88 -45.37 -4.84 20.65
C VAL A 88 -45.00 -4.16 19.33
N ILE A 89 -45.79 -4.39 18.28
CA ILE A 89 -45.69 -3.64 17.02
C ILE A 89 -47.00 -2.92 16.75
N THR A 90 -46.96 -1.60 16.60
CA THR A 90 -48.12 -0.79 16.20
C THR A 90 -47.90 -0.27 14.78
N PHE A 91 -48.81 -0.58 13.87
CA PHE A 91 -48.74 -0.18 12.48
C PHE A 91 -49.85 0.82 12.14
N ASP A 92 -49.46 2.05 11.80
CA ASP A 92 -50.36 3.09 11.30
C ASP A 92 -50.51 2.92 9.78
N THR A 93 -51.69 2.44 9.37
CA THR A 93 -52.03 2.09 7.98
C THR A 93 -52.08 3.30 7.04
N VAL A 94 -52.42 4.48 7.56
CA VAL A 94 -52.53 5.72 6.77
C VAL A 94 -51.14 6.33 6.54
N LYS A 95 -50.32 6.38 7.59
CA LYS A 95 -48.95 6.91 7.49
C LYS A 95 -47.96 5.90 6.90
N GLY A 96 -48.31 4.62 6.90
CA GLY A 96 -47.39 3.53 6.59
C GLY A 96 -46.20 3.50 7.56
N LEU A 97 -46.46 3.74 8.85
CA LEU A 97 -45.46 3.81 9.91
C LEU A 97 -45.61 2.60 10.84
N ALA A 98 -44.59 1.76 10.94
CA ALA A 98 -44.55 0.69 11.94
C ALA A 98 -43.68 1.11 13.13
N THR A 99 -44.25 1.11 14.33
CA THR A 99 -43.56 1.42 15.59
C THR A 99 -43.41 0.15 16.41
N LEU A 100 -42.17 -0.28 16.64
CA LEU A 100 -41.82 -1.46 17.41
C LEU A 100 -41.24 -1.03 18.77
N THR A 101 -41.80 -1.56 19.87
CA THR A 101 -41.32 -1.28 21.23
C THR A 101 -40.44 -2.42 21.73
N GLY A 102 -39.26 -2.10 22.28
CA GLY A 102 -38.29 -3.09 22.74
C GLY A 102 -37.72 -3.94 21.61
N GLY A 103 -37.43 -3.31 20.47
CA GLY A 103 -37.03 -3.98 19.24
C GLY A 103 -35.63 -4.58 19.32
N THR A 104 -35.46 -5.80 18.81
CA THR A 104 -34.17 -6.46 18.61
C THR A 104 -34.10 -7.00 17.20
N GLY A 105 -32.95 -6.93 16.55
CA GLY A 105 -32.78 -7.42 15.19
C GLY A 105 -31.37 -7.87 14.89
N ALA A 106 -31.26 -8.65 13.83
CA ALA A 106 -29.98 -9.01 13.23
C ALA A 106 -30.09 -8.81 11.72
N THR A 107 -29.04 -8.28 11.10
CA THR A 107 -28.93 -8.29 9.63
C THR A 107 -28.57 -9.70 9.15
N THR A 108 -29.07 -10.13 7.99
CA THR A 108 -28.64 -11.41 7.39
C THR A 108 -27.25 -11.27 6.76
N GLU A 109 -26.96 -10.12 6.16
CA GLU A 109 -25.65 -9.63 5.73
C GLU A 109 -25.62 -8.10 5.90
N GLY A 110 -24.52 -7.50 6.35
CA GLY A 110 -24.50 -6.03 6.51
C GLY A 110 -23.19 -5.38 6.93
N VAL A 111 -22.13 -6.16 7.10
CA VAL A 111 -20.77 -5.69 7.40
C VAL A 111 -19.78 -6.55 6.62
N GLU A 112 -18.55 -6.06 6.38
CA GLU A 112 -17.57 -6.80 5.56
C GLU A 112 -17.27 -8.21 6.10
N HIS A 113 -17.44 -8.41 7.42
CA HIS A 113 -17.39 -9.71 8.08
C HIS A 113 -18.53 -9.87 9.12
N GLY A 114 -19.60 -10.63 8.79
CA GLY A 114 -20.58 -11.13 9.77
C GLY A 114 -21.96 -10.44 9.82
N ARG A 115 -22.75 -10.78 10.85
CA ARG A 115 -24.08 -10.21 11.12
C ARG A 115 -23.95 -8.99 12.05
N LEU A 116 -24.76 -7.96 11.81
CA LEU A 116 -24.90 -6.83 12.73
C LEU A 116 -26.12 -7.06 13.62
N TYR A 117 -25.89 -7.23 14.92
CA TYR A 117 -26.94 -7.29 15.93
C TYR A 117 -27.23 -5.90 16.44
N TYR A 118 -28.51 -5.54 16.55
CA TYR A 118 -28.92 -4.24 17.07
C TYR A 118 -30.19 -4.33 17.90
N THR A 119 -30.31 -3.44 18.87
CA THR A 119 -31.46 -3.29 19.75
C THR A 119 -31.86 -1.82 19.81
N GLY A 120 -33.12 -1.54 20.16
CA GLY A 120 -33.61 -0.18 20.37
C GLY A 120 -34.85 -0.17 21.25
N THR A 121 -35.05 0.89 22.03
CA THR A 121 -36.23 1.00 22.89
C THR A 121 -37.49 1.26 22.06
N ARG A 122 -37.36 2.02 20.98
CA ARG A 122 -38.41 2.28 20.00
C ARG A 122 -37.83 2.30 18.59
N ILE A 123 -38.41 1.54 17.67
CA ILE A 123 -37.99 1.48 16.26
C ILE A 123 -39.18 1.93 15.41
N GLU A 124 -39.01 2.98 14.62
CA GLU A 124 -40.00 3.56 13.73
C GLU A 124 -39.60 3.33 12.27
N ALA A 125 -40.25 2.39 11.58
CA ALA A 125 -40.04 2.13 10.17
C ALA A 125 -41.01 2.97 9.32
N LEU A 126 -40.49 3.95 8.59
CA LEU A 126 -41.26 4.89 7.77
C LEU A 126 -41.60 4.30 6.40
N ARG A 127 -42.68 4.78 5.78
CA ARG A 127 -43.08 4.45 4.39
C ARG A 127 -41.99 4.70 3.35
N SER A 128 -41.03 5.60 3.63
CA SER A 128 -39.87 5.89 2.78
C SER A 128 -38.80 4.79 2.77
N GLY A 129 -38.92 3.78 3.64
CA GLY A 129 -37.92 2.73 3.84
C GLY A 129 -36.82 3.09 4.83
N VAL A 130 -36.82 4.31 5.39
CA VAL A 130 -35.89 4.72 6.45
C VAL A 130 -36.43 4.27 7.81
N THR A 131 -35.57 3.67 8.63
CA THR A 131 -35.93 3.22 9.97
C THR A 131 -35.23 4.08 11.02
N HIS A 132 -36.00 4.76 11.87
CA HIS A 132 -35.48 5.51 13.02
C HIS A 132 -35.44 4.61 14.26
N ILE A 133 -34.37 4.66 15.03
CA ILE A 133 -34.17 3.86 16.23
C ILE A 133 -33.84 4.79 17.40
N ASP A 134 -34.64 4.73 18.45
CA ASP A 134 -34.39 5.41 19.72
C ASP A 134 -33.53 4.52 20.64
N GLN A 135 -32.52 5.14 21.25
CA GLN A 135 -31.52 4.49 22.12
C GLN A 135 -30.96 3.17 21.54
N PRO A 136 -30.41 3.19 20.30
CA PRO A 136 -29.90 1.98 19.68
C PRO A 136 -28.64 1.48 20.40
N SER A 137 -28.51 0.16 20.50
CA SER A 137 -27.25 -0.51 20.82
C SER A 137 -26.94 -1.54 19.74
N PHE A 138 -25.73 -1.53 19.17
CA PHE A 138 -25.36 -2.46 18.11
C PHE A 138 -23.96 -3.04 18.28
N THR A 139 -23.78 -4.27 17.81
CA THR A 139 -22.53 -5.04 17.88
C THR A 139 -22.47 -6.06 16.74
N THR A 140 -21.26 -6.44 16.36
CA THR A 140 -21.02 -7.58 15.45
C THR A 140 -20.43 -8.78 16.19
N CYS A 141 -20.25 -8.70 17.50
CA CYS A 141 -19.79 -9.81 18.31
C CYS A 141 -20.98 -10.73 18.63
N ASP A 142 -20.81 -12.05 18.47
CA ASP A 142 -21.81 -13.04 18.87
C ASP A 142 -22.00 -13.13 20.40
N VAL A 143 -21.03 -12.60 21.17
CA VAL A 143 -21.08 -12.53 22.64
C VAL A 143 -21.10 -11.07 23.10
N PRO A 144 -22.29 -10.43 23.24
CA PRO A 144 -22.41 -8.99 23.49
C PRO A 144 -21.77 -8.50 24.80
N LYS A 145 -21.66 -9.38 25.81
CA LYS A 145 -21.14 -9.02 27.14
C LYS A 145 -19.61 -9.04 27.23
N ALA A 146 -18.93 -9.80 26.38
CA ALA A 146 -17.47 -9.88 26.34
C ALA A 146 -16.86 -9.13 25.14
N GLY A 147 -17.69 -8.81 24.14
CA GLY A 147 -17.29 -8.07 22.94
C GLY A 147 -17.39 -6.55 23.10
N TYR A 148 -17.32 -5.85 21.97
CA TYR A 148 -17.63 -4.43 21.90
C TYR A 148 -19.12 -4.21 21.63
N HIS A 149 -19.66 -3.06 22.01
CA HIS A 149 -20.95 -2.59 21.52
C HIS A 149 -20.95 -1.06 21.41
N ILE A 150 -21.81 -0.52 20.57
CA ILE A 150 -21.96 0.92 20.39
C ILE A 150 -23.37 1.30 20.78
N ALA A 151 -23.52 2.16 21.77
CA ALA A 151 -24.80 2.71 22.18
C ALA A 151 -24.92 4.16 21.72
N ALA A 152 -26.05 4.56 21.14
CA ALA A 152 -26.28 5.94 20.70
C ALA A 152 -27.60 6.48 21.23
N ARG A 153 -27.81 7.80 21.10
CA ARG A 153 -29.08 8.41 21.48
C ARG A 153 -30.18 8.12 20.47
N SER A 154 -29.84 8.19 19.19
CA SER A 154 -30.72 7.82 18.08
C SER A 154 -29.91 7.30 16.89
N ALA A 155 -30.52 6.52 16.01
CA ALA A 155 -29.94 6.14 14.73
C ALA A 155 -30.96 6.12 13.59
N ASP A 156 -30.49 6.48 12.40
CA ASP A 156 -31.25 6.41 11.15
C ASP A 156 -30.66 5.31 10.26
N LEU A 157 -31.42 4.26 9.99
CA LEU A 157 -31.04 3.15 9.11
C LEU A 157 -31.62 3.37 7.71
N TYR A 158 -30.73 3.46 6.72
CA TYR A 158 -31.04 3.48 5.29
C TYR A 158 -30.69 2.11 4.71
N PRO A 159 -31.67 1.25 4.41
CA PRO A 159 -31.43 -0.10 3.88
C PRO A 159 -30.52 -0.08 2.64
N ASN A 160 -29.56 -1.00 2.57
CA ASN A 160 -28.59 -1.13 1.48
C ASN A 160 -27.72 0.11 1.19
N ASP A 161 -27.67 1.10 2.09
CA ASP A 161 -26.81 2.29 1.94
C ASP A 161 -25.96 2.52 3.20
N LYS A 162 -26.57 2.96 4.30
CA LYS A 162 -25.85 3.36 5.52
C LYS A 162 -26.71 3.37 6.78
N LEU A 163 -26.08 3.25 7.94
CA LEU A 163 -26.62 3.52 9.27
C LEU A 163 -25.96 4.80 9.83
N ILE A 164 -26.75 5.76 10.31
CA ILE A 164 -26.27 7.01 10.92
C ILE A 164 -26.65 7.03 12.39
N ALA A 165 -25.72 6.75 13.29
CA ALA A 165 -25.92 6.84 14.74
C ALA A 165 -25.50 8.20 15.29
N ARG A 166 -26.31 8.83 16.13
CA ARG A 166 -26.06 10.17 16.70
C ARG A 166 -25.79 10.08 18.20
N LYS A 167 -24.74 10.77 18.64
CA LYS A 167 -24.24 10.74 20.02
C LYS A 167 -23.90 9.30 20.45
N ALA A 168 -23.13 8.62 19.62
CA ALA A 168 -22.71 7.25 19.84
C ALA A 168 -21.58 7.17 20.87
N VAL A 169 -21.55 6.10 21.66
CA VAL A 169 -20.49 5.76 22.61
C VAL A 169 -20.07 4.32 22.31
N LEU A 170 -18.78 4.13 22.03
CA LEU A 170 -18.18 2.81 21.87
C LEU A 170 -17.79 2.26 23.25
N TYR A 171 -18.26 1.05 23.54
CA TYR A 171 -17.92 0.28 24.73
C TYR A 171 -17.10 -0.95 24.35
N LEU A 172 -16.04 -1.22 25.10
CA LEU A 172 -15.32 -2.50 25.08
C LEU A 172 -15.67 -3.25 26.38
N GLY A 173 -16.45 -4.33 26.25
CA GLY A 173 -17.11 -4.96 27.39
C GLY A 173 -18.01 -3.96 28.12
N LEU A 174 -17.62 -3.58 29.33
CA LEU A 174 -18.34 -2.60 30.18
C LEU A 174 -17.71 -1.19 30.17
N ILE A 175 -16.54 -1.02 29.54
CA ILE A 175 -15.76 0.22 29.63
C ILE A 175 -16.11 1.12 28.44
N PRO A 176 -16.61 2.36 28.64
CA PRO A 176 -16.78 3.32 27.56
C PRO A 176 -15.40 3.85 27.12
N VAL A 177 -15.08 3.73 25.84
CA VAL A 177 -13.75 4.05 25.30
C VAL A 177 -13.76 5.32 24.44
N ALA A 178 -14.84 5.57 23.67
CA ALA A 178 -14.91 6.73 22.78
C ALA A 178 -16.34 7.26 22.63
N TYR A 179 -16.48 8.58 22.54
CA TYR A 179 -17.72 9.27 22.19
C TYR A 179 -17.64 9.84 20.78
N ILE A 180 -18.61 9.51 19.94
CA ILE A 180 -18.67 9.86 18.52
C ILE A 180 -19.99 10.63 18.26
N PRO A 181 -19.93 11.96 17.98
CA PRO A 181 -21.14 12.76 17.80
C PRO A 181 -22.07 12.28 16.68
N VAL A 182 -21.50 11.83 15.55
CA VAL A 182 -22.23 11.20 14.45
C VAL A 182 -21.35 10.08 13.88
N LEU A 183 -21.81 8.84 13.96
CA LEU A 183 -21.17 7.65 13.42
C LEU A 183 -21.94 7.20 12.17
N VAL A 184 -21.26 7.11 11.03
CA VAL A 184 -21.86 6.64 9.77
C VAL A 184 -21.23 5.31 9.39
N ILE A 185 -22.05 4.26 9.33
CA ILE A 185 -21.64 2.90 8.96
C ILE A 185 -22.21 2.61 7.57
N GLY A 186 -21.35 2.39 6.58
CA GLY A 186 -21.78 1.95 5.26
C GLY A 186 -22.27 0.50 5.30
N LEU A 187 -23.46 0.23 4.75
CA LEU A 187 -24.05 -1.11 4.67
C LEU A 187 -23.90 -1.74 3.28
N ALA A 188 -23.50 -0.94 2.29
CA ALA A 188 -23.14 -1.41 0.95
C ALA A 188 -21.63 -1.63 0.83
N ARG A 189 -21.21 -2.69 0.11
CA ARG A 189 -19.82 -2.87 -0.34
C ARG A 189 -19.42 -1.73 -1.28
N ARG A 190 -18.89 -0.64 -0.73
CA ARG A 190 -18.25 0.43 -1.49
C ARG A 190 -16.74 0.33 -1.28
N PRO A 191 -15.91 0.65 -2.30
CA PRO A 191 -14.46 0.62 -2.14
C PRO A 191 -14.02 1.51 -0.96
N ALA A 192 -13.04 1.03 -0.18
CA ALA A 192 -12.53 1.60 1.08
C ALA A 192 -12.14 3.10 1.07
N ARG A 193 -12.24 3.80 -0.06
CA ARG A 193 -11.97 5.24 -0.23
C ARG A 193 -13.05 6.15 0.36
N PHE A 194 -14.24 5.61 0.65
CA PHE A 194 -15.38 6.35 1.22
C PHE A 194 -15.49 6.26 2.74
N VAL A 195 -14.59 5.50 3.36
CA VAL A 195 -14.72 5.08 4.75
C VAL A 195 -13.86 6.00 5.62
N ASN A 196 -14.47 7.08 6.05
CA ASN A 196 -13.85 8.07 6.92
C ASN A 196 -13.77 7.54 8.35
N SER A 197 -12.56 7.53 8.90
CA SER A 197 -12.25 7.14 10.28
C SER A 197 -13.03 8.00 11.27
N SER A 198 -14.02 7.44 11.94
CA SER A 198 -14.74 8.10 13.05
C SER A 198 -14.13 7.76 14.43
N THR A 199 -12.96 7.13 14.45
CA THR A 199 -12.25 6.75 15.68
C THR A 199 -10.91 7.49 15.78
N PRO A 200 -10.67 8.22 16.88
CA PRO A 200 -9.41 8.94 17.06
C PRO A 200 -8.26 7.99 17.33
N GLU A 201 -7.11 8.28 16.72
CA GLU A 201 -5.84 7.63 17.00
C GLU A 201 -5.16 8.35 18.17
N LEU A 202 -5.06 7.70 19.32
CA LEU A 202 -4.50 8.28 20.54
C LEU A 202 -3.16 7.62 20.87
N GLY A 203 -2.08 8.32 21.20
CA GLY A 203 -0.82 7.59 21.50
C GLY A 203 0.17 8.38 22.31
N TYR A 204 1.33 7.80 22.55
CA TYR A 204 2.43 8.48 23.22
C TYR A 204 3.76 8.20 22.55
N THR A 205 4.51 9.27 22.26
CA THR A 205 5.93 9.17 21.91
C THR A 205 6.74 10.17 22.72
N GLN A 206 8.06 9.97 22.77
CA GLN A 206 8.94 10.94 23.41
C GLN A 206 8.92 12.31 22.71
N THR A 207 8.74 12.35 21.39
CA THR A 207 8.79 13.58 20.60
C THR A 207 7.46 14.33 20.64
N THR A 208 6.33 13.64 20.53
CA THR A 208 4.99 14.25 20.50
C THR A 208 4.35 14.41 21.87
N GLY A 209 4.81 13.65 22.87
CA GLY A 209 4.05 13.41 24.10
C GLY A 209 2.77 12.63 23.80
N VAL A 210 1.77 12.77 24.68
CA VAL A 210 0.43 12.25 24.41
C VAL A 210 -0.14 12.95 23.18
N PHE A 211 -0.72 12.20 22.26
CA PHE A 211 -1.32 12.76 21.06
C PHE A 211 -2.68 12.16 20.76
N ALA A 212 -3.49 12.88 20.00
CA ALA A 212 -4.80 12.49 19.50
C ALA A 212 -4.95 12.95 18.05
N LYS A 213 -5.20 12.05 17.11
CA LYS A 213 -5.36 12.33 15.68
C LYS A 213 -6.74 11.90 15.24
N GLU A 214 -7.43 12.77 14.52
CA GLU A 214 -8.80 12.52 14.05
C GLU A 214 -8.93 12.93 12.57
N ARG A 215 -9.72 12.19 11.81
CA ARG A 215 -10.00 12.49 10.39
C ARG A 215 -11.50 12.56 10.14
N LEU A 216 -12.03 13.78 10.11
CA LEU A 216 -13.46 14.02 9.94
C LEU A 216 -13.84 14.02 8.46
N GLY A 217 -14.46 12.93 8.02
CA GLY A 217 -14.95 12.77 6.67
C GLY A 217 -16.00 13.79 6.22
N PHE A 218 -15.91 14.22 4.95
CA PHE A 218 -17.02 14.89 4.27
C PHE A 218 -17.27 14.25 2.90
N TYR A 219 -18.53 14.24 2.50
CA TYR A 219 -18.97 13.72 1.21
C TYR A 219 -20.02 14.67 0.64
N ARG A 220 -19.69 15.38 -0.45
CA ARG A 220 -20.62 16.30 -1.14
C ARG A 220 -21.24 15.63 -2.36
N SER A 221 -20.45 14.91 -3.13
CA SER A 221 -20.85 14.13 -4.31
C SER A 221 -19.78 13.10 -4.67
N ASP A 222 -20.07 12.20 -5.61
CA ASP A 222 -19.07 11.25 -6.14
C ASP A 222 -17.86 11.97 -6.76
N ASP A 223 -18.06 13.19 -7.25
CA ASP A 223 -17.05 14.05 -7.87
C ASP A 223 -16.32 14.99 -6.89
N TRP A 224 -16.75 15.09 -5.63
CA TRP A 224 -16.13 15.96 -4.61
C TRP A 224 -16.33 15.40 -3.20
N TYR A 225 -15.26 14.84 -2.64
CA TYR A 225 -15.27 14.21 -1.32
C TYR A 225 -13.90 14.30 -0.66
N GLY A 226 -13.81 14.02 0.64
CA GLY A 226 -12.55 14.12 1.35
C GLY A 226 -12.70 14.03 2.86
N TYR A 227 -11.76 14.60 3.59
CA TYR A 227 -11.77 14.66 5.04
C TYR A 227 -10.99 15.87 5.56
N TYR A 228 -11.39 16.34 6.75
CA TYR A 228 -10.62 17.28 7.54
C TYR A 228 -9.68 16.51 8.48
N VAL A 229 -8.48 17.02 8.68
CA VAL A 229 -7.51 16.47 9.64
C VAL A 229 -7.54 17.32 10.90
N LEU A 230 -7.61 16.68 12.07
CA LEU A 230 -7.53 17.33 13.37
C LEU A 230 -6.58 16.52 14.24
N ASN A 231 -5.34 16.98 14.37
CA ASN A 231 -4.37 16.33 15.24
C ASN A 231 -3.98 17.25 16.39
N TYR A 232 -3.86 16.69 17.57
CA TYR A 232 -3.38 17.33 18.77
C TYR A 232 -2.19 16.54 19.31
N PHE A 233 -1.12 17.25 19.63
CA PHE A 233 0.11 16.71 20.19
C PHE A 233 0.46 17.52 21.44
N GLN A 234 0.56 16.87 22.59
CA GLN A 234 0.84 17.53 23.88
C GLN A 234 2.11 18.40 23.81
N LYS A 235 3.20 17.87 23.24
CA LYS A 235 4.47 18.60 23.13
C LYS A 235 4.52 19.51 21.91
N LEU A 236 4.00 19.06 20.76
CA LEU A 236 4.20 19.78 19.48
C LEU A 236 3.14 20.86 19.22
N GLY A 237 1.86 20.65 19.52
CA GLY A 237 0.79 21.58 19.16
C GLY A 237 -0.35 20.94 18.39
N MET A 238 -1.07 21.74 17.61
CA MET A 238 -2.27 21.31 16.89
C MET A 238 -2.06 21.39 15.37
N GLU A 239 -2.59 20.42 14.65
CA GLU A 239 -2.61 20.36 13.19
C GLU A 239 -4.06 20.33 12.71
N LEU A 240 -4.37 21.20 11.76
CA LEU A 240 -5.65 21.28 11.08
C LEU A 240 -5.40 21.09 9.59
N GLY A 241 -6.08 20.14 8.96
CA GLY A 241 -5.89 19.87 7.54
C GLY A 241 -7.19 19.75 6.77
N TYR A 242 -7.08 19.89 5.45
CA TYR A 242 -8.14 19.75 4.48
C TYR A 242 -7.64 18.91 3.31
N VAL A 243 -8.18 17.70 3.20
CA VAL A 243 -7.92 16.81 2.07
C VAL A 243 -9.19 16.67 1.25
N ALA A 244 -9.11 17.00 -0.03
CA ALA A 244 -10.20 16.86 -0.97
C ALA A 244 -9.74 16.12 -2.22
N PHE A 245 -10.61 15.27 -2.73
CA PHE A 245 -10.48 14.61 -4.01
C PHE A 245 -11.57 15.10 -4.93
N TYR A 246 -11.20 15.34 -6.18
CA TYR A 246 -12.15 15.76 -7.19
C TYR A 246 -12.02 14.96 -8.46
N ARG A 247 -13.14 14.83 -9.15
CA ARG A 247 -13.24 14.17 -10.44
C ARG A 247 -14.21 14.94 -11.32
N ARG A 248 -13.94 14.93 -12.63
CA ARG A 248 -14.93 15.37 -13.62
C ARG A 248 -15.82 14.18 -13.98
N ALA A 249 -17.12 14.41 -14.15
CA ALA A 249 -18.12 13.38 -14.44
C ALA A 249 -17.81 12.50 -15.68
N ASP A 250 -17.02 13.00 -16.64
CA ASP A 250 -16.57 12.25 -17.83
C ASP A 250 -15.34 11.35 -17.58
N ASN A 251 -14.84 11.34 -16.34
CA ASN A 251 -13.65 10.61 -15.89
C ASN A 251 -12.35 11.03 -16.58
N ARG A 252 -12.33 12.17 -17.28
CA ARG A 252 -11.13 12.66 -17.98
C ARG A 252 -10.23 13.49 -17.09
N ARG A 253 -10.75 14.08 -16.02
CA ARG A 253 -9.95 14.85 -15.05
C ARG A 253 -10.15 14.33 -13.65
N SER A 254 -9.06 14.25 -12.90
CA SER A 254 -9.09 13.91 -11.48
C SER A 254 -7.90 14.53 -10.77
N GLY A 255 -8.11 14.90 -9.52
CA GLY A 255 -7.04 15.48 -8.72
C GLY A 255 -7.31 15.42 -7.22
N SER A 256 -6.36 15.96 -6.47
CA SER A 256 -6.41 16.06 -5.02
C SER A 256 -5.86 17.38 -4.55
N ILE A 257 -6.42 17.90 -3.47
CA ILE A 257 -5.91 19.03 -2.72
C ILE A 257 -5.64 18.53 -1.31
N ASN A 258 -4.44 18.76 -0.80
CA ASN A 258 -4.10 18.57 0.60
C ASN A 258 -3.56 19.89 1.14
N PHE A 259 -4.18 20.43 2.16
CA PHE A 259 -3.71 21.61 2.87
C PHE A 259 -3.60 21.29 4.35
N ASP A 260 -2.49 21.63 4.98
CA ASP A 260 -2.25 21.36 6.40
C ASP A 260 -1.70 22.63 7.08
N ASP A 261 -2.32 23.05 8.19
CA ASP A 261 -1.89 24.12 9.09
C ASP A 261 -1.47 23.52 10.43
N PHE A 262 -0.20 23.65 10.77
CA PHE A 262 0.37 23.20 12.03
C PHE A 262 0.73 24.39 12.91
N ASN A 263 0.06 24.51 14.04
CA ASN A 263 0.30 25.52 15.05
C ASN A 263 1.07 24.91 16.22
N TYR A 264 2.37 25.21 16.30
CA TYR A 264 3.22 24.66 17.36
C TYR A 264 2.95 25.32 18.71
N ASN A 265 2.96 24.53 19.78
CA ASN A 265 2.85 25.05 21.14
C ASN A 265 4.10 25.86 21.53
N LYS A 266 3.96 26.73 22.54
CA LYS A 266 5.08 27.56 23.05
C LYS A 266 6.28 26.74 23.56
N LEU A 267 6.02 25.53 24.07
CA LEU A 267 7.06 24.56 24.48
C LEU A 267 7.91 24.06 23.30
N SER A 268 7.41 24.23 22.08
CA SER A 268 7.96 23.79 20.80
C SER A 268 8.26 24.98 19.88
N GLY A 269 8.60 26.14 20.45
CA GLY A 269 9.02 27.33 19.70
C GLY A 269 7.90 28.24 19.18
N GLY A 270 6.61 27.85 19.29
CA GLY A 270 5.46 28.72 19.00
C GLY A 270 5.29 29.16 17.54
N GLN A 271 5.88 28.43 16.59
CA GLN A 271 5.82 28.74 15.16
C GLN A 271 4.53 28.23 14.52
N LYS A 272 4.12 28.82 13.38
CA LYS A 272 3.07 28.28 12.51
C LYS A 272 3.66 27.77 11.21
N ARG A 273 3.15 26.65 10.70
CA ARG A 273 3.55 26.04 9.45
C ARG A 273 2.33 25.76 8.59
N TYR A 274 2.43 26.05 7.30
CA TYR A 274 1.40 25.71 6.33
C TYR A 274 2.02 24.85 5.22
N ASN A 275 1.34 23.78 4.83
CA ASN A 275 1.68 22.99 3.66
C ASN A 275 0.50 22.95 2.71
N LEU A 276 0.78 22.91 1.41
CA LEU A 276 -0.22 22.77 0.37
C LEU A 276 0.32 21.80 -0.68
N ALA A 277 -0.45 20.80 -1.05
CA ALA A 277 -0.17 19.92 -2.17
C ALA A 277 -1.41 19.87 -3.08
N ILE A 278 -1.21 20.13 -4.36
CA ILE A 278 -2.24 20.05 -5.40
C ILE A 278 -1.72 19.09 -6.45
N ASN A 279 -2.49 18.05 -6.75
CA ASN A 279 -2.23 17.15 -7.87
C ASN A 279 -3.45 17.18 -8.80
N ASP A 280 -3.21 17.27 -10.09
CA ASP A 280 -4.25 17.28 -11.13
C ASP A 280 -3.75 16.50 -12.34
N ALA A 281 -4.60 15.62 -12.85
CA ALA A 281 -4.34 14.85 -14.05
C ALA A 281 -5.55 14.97 -14.98
N GLU A 282 -5.29 15.33 -16.24
CA GLU A 282 -6.33 15.51 -17.25
C GLU A 282 -5.98 14.80 -18.56
N ASN A 283 -6.89 13.95 -19.01
CA ASN A 283 -6.89 13.33 -20.33
C ASN A 283 -7.68 14.22 -21.31
N PHE A 284 -7.02 15.20 -21.92
CA PHE A 284 -7.63 16.07 -22.92
C PHE A 284 -8.19 15.27 -24.12
N SER A 285 -7.52 14.16 -24.48
CA SER A 285 -8.02 13.18 -25.46
C SER A 285 -7.48 11.77 -25.13
N GLN A 286 -7.79 10.77 -25.96
CA GLN A 286 -7.20 9.42 -25.83
C GLN A 286 -5.67 9.42 -25.99
N ARG A 287 -5.13 10.43 -26.67
CA ARG A 287 -3.70 10.55 -27.02
C ARG A 287 -2.99 11.66 -26.26
N LEU A 288 -3.70 12.66 -25.74
CA LEU A 288 -3.11 13.82 -25.08
C LEU A 288 -3.46 13.82 -23.59
N ARG A 289 -2.44 13.77 -22.73
CA ARG A 289 -2.59 13.73 -21.27
C ARG A 289 -1.70 14.78 -20.62
N GLY A 290 -2.26 15.56 -19.70
CA GLY A 290 -1.54 16.54 -18.89
C GLY A 290 -1.52 16.13 -17.42
N ASN A 291 -0.42 16.43 -16.74
CA ASN A 291 -0.32 16.33 -15.30
C ASN A 291 0.24 17.64 -14.74
N PHE A 292 -0.28 18.03 -13.58
CA PHE A 292 0.17 19.17 -12.81
C PHE A 292 0.27 18.77 -11.34
N ALA A 293 1.39 19.12 -10.72
CA ALA A 293 1.61 18.94 -9.30
C ALA A 293 2.29 20.17 -8.72
N PHE A 294 1.73 20.70 -7.64
CA PHE A 294 2.31 21.80 -6.89
C PHE A 294 2.37 21.42 -5.42
N THR A 295 3.54 21.56 -4.80
CA THR A 295 3.72 21.34 -3.37
C THR A 295 4.42 22.55 -2.77
N TYR A 296 3.86 23.10 -1.70
CA TYR A 296 4.47 24.08 -0.84
C TYR A 296 4.63 23.48 0.55
N ASN A 297 5.84 23.55 1.09
CA ASN A 297 6.16 23.14 2.45
C ASN A 297 6.65 24.36 3.22
N GLY A 298 5.89 24.79 4.22
CA GLY A 298 6.31 25.82 5.14
C GLY A 298 7.47 25.36 6.04
N ASN A 299 8.05 26.32 6.76
CA ASN A 299 9.21 26.10 7.63
C ASN A 299 9.05 24.89 8.54
N TYR A 300 10.10 24.07 8.58
CA TYR A 300 10.06 22.76 9.23
C TYR A 300 10.67 22.80 10.64
N GLY A 301 9.87 22.43 11.64
CA GLY A 301 10.35 21.93 12.93
C GLY A 301 10.23 22.89 14.12
N PRO A 302 9.99 22.36 15.34
CA PRO A 302 9.88 23.16 16.56
C PRO A 302 11.21 23.76 17.07
N PHE A 303 12.35 23.28 16.54
CA PHE A 303 13.71 23.63 17.01
C PHE A 303 14.74 23.82 15.88
N VAL A 304 14.32 23.78 14.62
CA VAL A 304 15.19 23.99 13.45
C VAL A 304 14.50 25.01 12.54
N TYR A 305 15.22 26.01 12.07
CA TYR A 305 14.70 26.93 11.07
C TYR A 305 15.20 26.50 9.69
N LEU A 306 14.37 25.73 8.98
CA LEU A 306 14.58 25.49 7.56
C LEU A 306 13.72 26.47 6.75
N PRO A 307 14.27 27.04 5.66
CA PRO A 307 13.51 27.92 4.79
C PRO A 307 12.31 27.19 4.16
N PRO A 308 11.24 27.92 3.82
CA PRO A 308 10.07 27.33 3.16
C PRO A 308 10.47 26.89 1.75
N SER A 309 9.87 25.81 1.25
CA SER A 309 10.14 25.32 -0.10
C SER A 309 8.88 25.14 -0.92
N PHE A 310 9.01 25.27 -2.24
CA PHE A 310 7.98 24.81 -3.15
C PHE A 310 8.57 23.98 -4.29
N SER A 311 7.76 23.05 -4.78
CA SER A 311 7.99 22.34 -6.03
C SER A 311 6.77 22.48 -6.93
N LEU A 312 7.02 22.68 -8.20
CA LEU A 312 6.02 22.76 -9.25
C LEU A 312 6.48 21.82 -10.37
N ASN A 313 5.64 20.87 -10.74
CA ASN A 313 5.89 19.94 -11.83
C ASN A 313 4.70 19.96 -12.77
N SER A 314 4.96 20.09 -14.06
CA SER A 314 3.95 19.89 -15.08
C SER A 314 4.49 19.02 -16.20
N SER A 315 3.62 18.22 -16.79
CA SER A 315 3.96 17.44 -17.97
C SER A 315 2.79 17.37 -18.93
N VAL A 316 3.09 17.34 -20.22
CA VAL A 316 2.14 17.07 -21.28
C VAL A 316 2.72 15.97 -22.14
N SER A 317 1.98 14.87 -22.24
CA SER A 317 2.37 13.70 -23.02
C SER A 317 1.39 13.48 -24.16
N TYR A 318 1.93 13.26 -25.35
CA TYR A 318 1.18 12.88 -26.54
C TYR A 318 1.60 11.47 -26.97
N ALA A 319 0.66 10.54 -27.05
CA ALA A 319 0.85 9.18 -27.51
C ALA A 319 0.21 8.98 -28.89
N GLY A 320 1.04 9.05 -29.94
CA GLY A 320 0.65 8.74 -31.30
C GLY A 320 0.64 7.23 -31.60
N ILE A 321 0.40 6.86 -32.85
CA ILE A 321 0.40 5.45 -33.29
C ILE A 321 1.82 4.88 -33.39
N ARG A 322 2.78 5.71 -33.80
CA ARG A 322 4.17 5.32 -34.07
C ARG A 322 5.17 6.07 -33.19
N GLY A 323 4.72 6.71 -32.12
CA GLY A 323 5.62 7.47 -31.27
C GLY A 323 4.94 8.17 -30.11
N GLN A 324 5.77 8.70 -29.22
CA GLN A 324 5.38 9.40 -28.01
C GLN A 324 6.23 10.65 -27.84
N GLU A 325 5.57 11.76 -27.52
CA GLU A 325 6.20 13.02 -27.15
C GLU A 325 5.89 13.33 -25.70
N ASN A 326 6.85 13.89 -24.97
CA ASN A 326 6.67 14.33 -23.60
C ASN A 326 7.36 15.68 -23.39
N TYR A 327 6.60 16.65 -22.91
CA TYR A 327 7.08 17.95 -22.49
C TYR A 327 7.00 18.00 -20.97
N THR A 328 8.09 18.34 -20.32
CA THR A 328 8.16 18.43 -18.86
C THR A 328 8.69 19.79 -18.44
N PHE A 329 8.14 20.28 -17.33
CA PHE A 329 8.64 21.45 -16.63
C PHE A 329 8.68 21.12 -15.15
N SER A 330 9.79 21.45 -14.51
CA SER A 330 9.91 21.38 -13.06
C SER A 330 10.57 22.64 -12.53
N ARG A 331 10.10 23.11 -11.38
CA ARG A 331 10.71 24.19 -10.63
C ARG A 331 10.69 23.83 -9.16
N TYR A 332 11.85 23.94 -8.53
CA TYR A 332 12.01 23.81 -7.09
C TYR A 332 12.66 25.07 -6.53
N GLN A 333 12.23 25.52 -5.37
CA GLN A 333 12.85 26.64 -4.67
C GLN A 333 12.78 26.41 -3.17
N SER A 334 13.86 26.74 -2.47
CA SER A 334 13.96 26.70 -1.01
C SER A 334 14.41 28.06 -0.50
N GLY A 335 13.47 28.83 0.05
CA GLY A 335 13.64 30.22 0.48
C GLY A 335 14.30 31.09 -0.59
N SER A 336 15.28 31.87 -0.14
CA SER A 336 16.24 32.59 -0.99
C SER A 336 17.58 31.85 -1.09
N GLN A 337 17.66 30.55 -0.77
CA GLN A 337 18.94 29.84 -0.68
C GLN A 337 19.23 29.04 -1.94
N GLN A 338 18.21 28.39 -2.50
CA GLN A 338 18.37 27.50 -3.64
C GLN A 338 17.16 27.59 -4.57
N ALA A 339 17.42 27.57 -5.87
CA ALA A 339 16.40 27.38 -6.90
C ALA A 339 16.91 26.43 -7.99
N ASN A 340 16.04 25.55 -8.47
CA ASN A 340 16.24 24.74 -9.65
C ASN A 340 15.06 24.97 -10.59
N THR A 341 15.33 25.14 -11.88
CA THR A 341 14.30 25.12 -12.92
C THR A 341 14.78 24.23 -14.05
N ALA A 342 13.94 23.30 -14.48
CA ALA A 342 14.23 22.41 -15.59
C ALA A 342 13.07 22.33 -16.59
N TYR A 343 13.46 22.23 -17.86
CA TYR A 343 12.58 21.97 -18.99
C TYR A 343 13.09 20.71 -19.68
N GLY A 344 12.18 19.83 -20.09
CA GLY A 344 12.50 18.62 -20.80
C GLY A 344 11.58 18.41 -21.99
N PHE A 345 12.14 17.87 -23.06
CA PHE A 345 11.43 17.40 -24.23
C PHE A 345 12.00 16.03 -24.61
N THR A 346 11.14 15.03 -24.71
CA THR A 346 11.53 13.73 -25.25
C THR A 346 10.58 13.32 -26.36
N ASP A 347 11.12 12.90 -27.50
CA ASP A 347 10.38 12.32 -28.61
C ASP A 347 10.94 10.92 -28.88
N SER A 348 10.06 9.93 -28.95
CA SER A 348 10.41 8.56 -29.32
C SER A 348 9.52 8.13 -30.47
N ARG A 349 10.11 7.72 -31.60
CA ARG A 349 9.38 7.41 -32.82
C ARG A 349 9.90 6.17 -33.51
N GLN A 350 8.97 5.34 -33.97
CA GLN A 350 9.23 4.27 -34.91
C GLN A 350 9.12 4.82 -36.34
N LEU A 351 10.26 5.10 -36.97
CA LEU A 351 10.33 5.66 -38.33
C LEU A 351 9.97 4.59 -39.38
N SER A 352 10.41 3.34 -39.17
CA SER A 352 10.09 2.17 -40.00
C SER A 352 10.08 0.88 -39.16
N ALA A 353 9.82 -0.30 -39.74
CA ALA A 353 9.92 -1.57 -39.01
C ALA A 353 11.35 -1.89 -38.50
N HIS A 354 12.36 -1.22 -39.05
CA HIS A 354 13.78 -1.46 -38.80
C HIS A 354 14.49 -0.29 -38.14
N VAL A 355 13.84 0.87 -38.02
CA VAL A 355 14.48 2.10 -37.53
C VAL A 355 13.60 2.79 -36.50
N SER A 356 14.16 3.06 -35.32
CA SER A 356 13.58 3.92 -34.30
C SER A 356 14.51 5.07 -33.94
N GLU A 357 13.93 6.18 -33.52
CA GLU A 357 14.63 7.39 -33.12
C GLU A 357 14.16 7.81 -31.73
N GLN A 358 15.09 8.23 -30.89
CA GLN A 358 14.81 8.85 -29.61
C GLN A 358 15.60 10.14 -29.48
N ILE A 359 14.90 11.25 -29.26
CA ILE A 359 15.49 12.57 -29.01
C ILE A 359 15.14 12.98 -27.58
N ASN A 360 16.14 13.41 -26.81
CA ASN A 360 15.99 14.00 -25.49
C ASN A 360 16.71 15.34 -25.46
N ILE A 361 15.96 16.40 -25.17
CA ILE A 361 16.48 17.74 -24.95
C ILE A 361 16.09 18.15 -23.55
N SER A 362 17.05 18.58 -22.74
CA SER A 362 16.76 19.15 -21.44
C SER A 362 17.59 20.40 -21.17
N GLN A 363 16.97 21.35 -20.50
CA GLN A 363 17.63 22.54 -20.00
C GLN A 363 17.38 22.62 -18.51
N SER A 364 18.42 22.76 -17.70
CA SER A 364 18.28 22.98 -16.26
C SER A 364 19.16 24.14 -15.79
N SER A 365 18.63 24.92 -14.86
CA SER A 365 19.31 26.03 -14.19
C SER A 365 19.25 25.79 -12.70
N ASN A 366 20.40 25.59 -12.07
CA ASN A 366 20.59 25.52 -10.64
C ASN A 366 21.18 26.84 -10.14
N ARG A 367 20.60 27.37 -9.06
CA ARG A 367 21.08 28.55 -8.36
C ARG A 367 21.20 28.22 -6.87
N ASN A 368 22.32 28.57 -6.28
CA ASN A 368 22.62 28.45 -4.87
C ASN A 368 23.26 29.77 -4.38
N GLU A 369 22.57 30.46 -3.49
CA GLU A 369 22.97 31.79 -3.00
C GLU A 369 24.08 31.71 -1.93
N LEU A 370 24.29 30.54 -1.31
CA LEU A 370 25.36 30.33 -0.31
C LEU A 370 26.72 30.05 -0.98
N PHE A 371 26.71 29.47 -2.18
CA PHE A 371 27.91 29.12 -2.94
C PHE A 371 27.68 29.44 -4.42
N THR A 372 28.08 30.65 -4.85
CA THR A 372 27.91 31.12 -6.24
C THR A 372 28.66 30.25 -7.25
N THR A 373 29.72 29.56 -6.83
CA THR A 373 30.44 28.52 -7.60
C THR A 373 29.61 27.25 -7.86
N GLY A 374 28.46 27.08 -7.19
CA GLY A 374 27.52 25.98 -7.41
C GLY A 374 26.39 26.30 -8.40
N ASN A 375 26.36 27.49 -8.98
CA ASN A 375 25.38 27.85 -10.00
C ASN A 375 25.73 27.17 -11.32
N THR A 376 24.79 26.41 -11.88
CA THR A 376 24.99 25.71 -13.15
C THR A 376 23.81 25.92 -14.07
N ASP A 377 24.10 26.28 -15.31
CA ASP A 377 23.17 26.14 -16.42
C ASP A 377 23.65 24.96 -17.26
N VAL A 378 22.75 24.04 -17.57
CA VAL A 378 23.04 22.82 -18.32
C VAL A 378 22.01 22.70 -19.43
N LEU A 379 22.48 22.65 -20.68
CA LEU A 379 21.71 22.27 -21.85
C LEU A 379 22.24 20.93 -22.34
N HIS A 380 21.38 19.92 -22.36
CA HIS A 380 21.72 18.56 -22.75
C HIS A 380 20.87 18.14 -23.95
N LEU A 381 21.52 17.54 -24.94
CA LEU A 381 20.92 16.93 -26.12
C LEU A 381 21.43 15.50 -26.21
N ASN A 382 20.51 14.56 -26.34
CA ASN A 382 20.80 13.18 -26.69
C ASN A 382 19.90 12.76 -27.86
N SER A 383 20.49 12.23 -28.92
CA SER A 383 19.81 11.63 -30.07
C SER A 383 20.31 10.20 -30.23
N LEU A 384 19.40 9.23 -30.14
CA LEU A 384 19.69 7.82 -30.31
C LEU A 384 18.86 7.26 -31.46
N THR A 385 19.53 6.93 -32.56
CA THR A 385 18.95 6.16 -33.66
C THR A 385 19.29 4.70 -33.48
N HIS A 386 18.27 3.84 -33.44
CA HIS A 386 18.44 2.39 -33.41
C HIS A 386 18.00 1.78 -34.74
N VAL A 387 18.84 0.91 -35.30
CA VAL A 387 18.63 0.23 -36.58
C VAL A 387 18.77 -1.27 -36.37
N THR A 388 17.70 -2.03 -36.65
CA THR A 388 17.69 -3.49 -36.61
C THR A 388 17.59 -4.06 -38.01
N GLU A 389 18.63 -4.79 -38.40
CA GLU A 389 18.71 -5.53 -39.65
C GLU A 389 18.79 -7.04 -39.41
N ARG A 390 18.61 -7.84 -40.46
CA ARG A 390 18.67 -9.31 -40.31
C ARG A 390 20.01 -9.81 -39.76
N GLY A 391 21.09 -9.12 -40.10
CA GLY A 391 22.46 -9.53 -39.77
C GLY A 391 23.11 -8.76 -38.63
N PHE A 392 22.51 -7.69 -38.12
CA PHE A 392 23.08 -6.86 -37.06
C PHE A 392 22.03 -5.91 -36.47
N ASP A 393 22.32 -5.43 -35.26
CA ASP A 393 21.74 -4.22 -34.69
C ASP A 393 22.80 -3.11 -34.64
N ALA A 394 22.39 -1.86 -34.88
CA ALA A 394 23.27 -0.70 -34.78
C ALA A 394 22.60 0.45 -34.00
N ASP A 395 23.36 1.10 -33.14
CA ASP A 395 22.98 2.34 -32.46
C ASP A 395 23.86 3.47 -32.94
N ILE A 396 23.28 4.63 -33.24
CA ILE A 396 23.99 5.88 -33.51
C ILE A 396 23.56 6.87 -32.43
N ASN A 397 24.50 7.26 -31.58
CA ASN A 397 24.27 8.11 -30.43
C ASN A 397 25.03 9.43 -30.55
N VAL A 398 24.30 10.55 -30.47
CA VAL A 398 24.87 11.88 -30.29
C VAL A 398 24.45 12.37 -28.91
N ASP A 399 25.41 12.48 -28.01
CA ASP A 399 25.18 12.94 -26.63
C ASP A 399 26.06 14.16 -26.39
N LYS A 400 25.45 15.31 -26.10
CA LYS A 400 26.17 16.56 -25.93
C LYS A 400 25.61 17.36 -24.77
N THR A 401 26.50 17.85 -23.92
CA THR A 401 26.14 18.67 -22.76
C THR A 401 26.90 19.98 -22.76
N ASN A 402 26.20 21.09 -22.91
CA ASN A 402 26.75 22.43 -22.73
C ASN A 402 26.43 22.92 -21.32
N GLN A 403 27.45 23.25 -20.53
CA GLN A 403 27.25 23.68 -19.15
C GLN A 403 28.30 24.69 -18.65
N THR A 404 27.92 25.46 -17.63
CA THR A 404 28.75 26.53 -17.04
C THR A 404 30.08 26.01 -16.47
N PHE A 405 30.06 24.83 -15.84
CA PHE A 405 31.27 24.10 -15.44
C PHE A 405 31.39 22.87 -16.32
N LEU A 406 32.35 22.89 -17.25
CA LEU A 406 32.54 21.81 -18.21
C LEU A 406 33.05 20.56 -17.48
N ALA A 407 32.19 19.55 -17.41
CA ALA A 407 32.48 18.22 -16.89
C ALA A 407 31.76 17.15 -17.73
N GLY A 408 32.21 15.90 -17.67
CA GLY A 408 31.60 14.82 -18.42
C GLY A 408 32.14 14.68 -19.83
N ILE A 409 31.44 13.92 -20.67
CA ILE A 409 31.91 13.48 -21.99
C ILE A 409 30.81 13.71 -23.02
N ASP A 410 31.17 14.37 -24.12
CA ASP A 410 30.33 14.43 -25.32
C ASP A 410 30.65 13.24 -26.23
N LYS A 411 29.63 12.66 -26.86
CA LYS A 411 29.69 11.59 -27.86
C LYS A 411 29.25 12.13 -29.23
N LEU A 412 30.14 12.14 -30.23
CA LEU A 412 29.98 12.95 -31.45
C LEU A 412 30.40 12.28 -32.77
N PRO A 413 29.55 11.43 -33.39
CA PRO A 413 28.64 10.47 -32.76
C PRO A 413 29.42 9.25 -32.24
N GLU A 414 28.77 8.44 -31.41
CA GLU A 414 29.17 7.07 -31.05
C GLU A 414 28.28 6.08 -31.80
N ILE A 415 28.89 5.17 -32.55
CA ILE A 415 28.23 4.12 -33.30
C ILE A 415 28.52 2.79 -32.62
N THR A 416 27.50 2.06 -32.21
CA THR A 416 27.62 0.70 -31.67
C THR A 416 27.05 -0.30 -32.66
N LEU A 417 27.81 -1.32 -33.03
CA LEU A 417 27.41 -2.38 -33.97
C LEU A 417 27.44 -3.74 -33.27
N ARG A 418 26.32 -4.46 -33.35
CA ARG A 418 26.11 -5.78 -32.73
C ARG A 418 25.70 -6.78 -33.81
N PRO A 419 26.65 -7.50 -34.44
CA PRO A 419 26.32 -8.49 -35.47
C PRO A 419 25.54 -9.68 -34.90
N HIS A 420 24.55 -10.15 -35.66
CA HIS A 420 23.80 -11.36 -35.38
C HIS A 420 24.60 -12.58 -35.84
N LEU A 421 25.46 -13.07 -34.95
CA LEU A 421 26.30 -14.23 -35.21
C LEU A 421 25.53 -15.51 -34.87
N ARG A 422 25.64 -16.52 -35.73
CA ARG A 422 25.15 -17.85 -35.41
C ARG A 422 26.07 -18.47 -34.38
N SER A 423 25.62 -18.47 -33.13
CA SER A 423 26.30 -19.12 -32.02
C SER A 423 26.58 -20.60 -32.30
N PHE A 424 27.79 -21.07 -32.01
CA PHE A 424 28.08 -22.51 -31.97
C PHE A 424 27.41 -23.11 -30.74
N THR A 425 26.71 -24.23 -30.91
CA THR A 425 25.87 -24.86 -29.86
C THR A 425 26.59 -25.19 -28.56
N ARG A 426 27.93 -25.28 -28.56
CA ARG A 426 28.76 -25.56 -27.36
C ARG A 426 29.45 -24.32 -26.77
N PHE A 427 29.58 -23.23 -27.53
CA PHE A 427 30.31 -22.03 -27.14
C PHE A 427 29.55 -20.81 -27.63
N PRO A 428 28.60 -20.28 -26.83
CA PRO A 428 27.94 -19.04 -27.19
C PRO A 428 28.94 -17.90 -27.20
N TYR A 429 28.83 -17.05 -28.22
CA TYR A 429 29.67 -15.87 -28.33
C TYR A 429 28.89 -14.70 -28.91
N SER A 430 29.27 -13.49 -28.52
CA SER A 430 28.75 -12.24 -29.07
C SER A 430 29.88 -11.26 -29.28
N LEU A 431 29.79 -10.50 -30.38
CA LEU A 431 30.70 -9.39 -30.68
C LEU A 431 29.93 -8.07 -30.55
N ASN A 432 30.60 -7.06 -30.02
CA ASN A 432 30.13 -5.69 -29.99
C ASN A 432 31.29 -4.78 -30.42
N PHE A 433 31.05 -3.93 -31.42
CA PHE A 433 32.01 -2.94 -31.89
C PHE A 433 31.49 -1.55 -31.57
N VAL A 434 32.33 -0.68 -31.04
CA VAL A 434 32.00 0.73 -30.82
C VAL A 434 33.00 1.58 -31.56
N LEU A 435 32.52 2.55 -32.33
CA LEU A 435 33.32 3.56 -33.00
C LEU A 435 32.76 4.92 -32.62
N GLY A 436 33.54 5.78 -31.98
CA GLY A 436 33.05 7.10 -31.63
C GLY A 436 34.13 8.14 -31.55
N ARG A 437 33.72 9.41 -31.66
CA ARG A 437 34.56 10.55 -31.30
C ARG A 437 34.03 11.14 -30.00
N TYR A 438 34.93 11.39 -29.07
CA TYR A 438 34.59 11.83 -27.72
C TYR A 438 35.34 13.10 -27.38
N HIS A 439 34.70 13.98 -26.63
CA HIS A 439 35.31 15.16 -26.03
C HIS A 439 35.09 15.13 -24.53
N GLU A 440 36.16 15.00 -23.75
CA GLU A 440 36.12 14.90 -22.29
C GLU A 440 36.47 16.23 -21.63
N PHE A 441 35.70 16.59 -20.60
CA PHE A 441 35.95 17.73 -19.72
C PHE A 441 36.20 17.27 -18.28
N PRO A 442 37.04 17.98 -17.50
CA PRO A 442 37.72 19.23 -17.82
C PRO A 442 39.09 19.05 -18.52
N THR A 443 39.52 17.81 -18.75
CA THR A 443 40.83 17.48 -19.37
C THR A 443 40.96 18.04 -20.80
N ASN A 444 39.82 18.36 -21.42
CA ASN A 444 39.70 18.92 -22.76
C ASN A 444 40.37 18.05 -23.83
N VAL A 445 40.33 16.74 -23.62
CA VAL A 445 40.84 15.72 -24.55
C VAL A 445 39.74 15.42 -25.54
N GLU A 446 40.03 15.59 -26.83
CA GLU A 446 39.13 15.23 -27.92
C GLU A 446 39.82 14.25 -28.85
N THR A 447 39.32 13.02 -28.93
CA THR A 447 39.91 11.98 -29.79
C THR A 447 38.87 10.92 -30.17
N SER A 448 39.17 10.13 -31.21
CA SER A 448 38.39 8.95 -31.55
C SER A 448 38.74 7.79 -30.61
N LYS A 449 37.78 6.89 -30.40
CA LYS A 449 37.96 5.60 -29.76
C LYS A 449 37.25 4.53 -30.58
N GLU A 450 37.95 3.44 -30.79
CA GLU A 450 37.45 2.21 -31.39
C GLU A 450 37.53 1.12 -30.32
N GLU A 451 36.43 0.40 -30.10
CA GLU A 451 36.36 -0.70 -29.14
C GLU A 451 35.86 -1.96 -29.84
N ALA A 452 36.54 -3.08 -29.58
CA ALA A 452 36.10 -4.41 -29.92
C ALA A 452 35.90 -5.22 -28.63
N ASN A 453 34.69 -5.72 -28.44
CA ASN A 453 34.32 -6.48 -27.25
C ASN A 453 33.76 -7.86 -27.65
N LEU A 454 34.47 -8.91 -27.24
CA LEU A 454 34.10 -10.31 -27.45
C LEU A 454 33.69 -10.93 -26.11
N THR A 455 32.46 -11.42 -26.04
CA THR A 455 32.00 -12.25 -24.92
C THR A 455 31.90 -13.70 -25.37
N LEU A 456 32.52 -14.60 -24.61
CA LEU A 456 32.51 -16.05 -24.77
C LEU A 456 31.84 -16.68 -23.54
N GLY A 457 30.80 -17.48 -23.74
CA GLY A 457 30.08 -18.16 -22.67
C GLY A 457 28.84 -17.39 -22.14
N PRO A 458 28.26 -17.82 -21.01
CA PRO A 458 28.75 -18.92 -20.17
C PRO A 458 28.63 -20.28 -20.86
N VAL A 459 29.70 -21.06 -20.80
CA VAL A 459 29.70 -22.48 -21.17
C VAL A 459 29.37 -23.28 -19.93
N TYR A 460 28.44 -24.23 -20.03
CA TYR A 460 28.05 -25.11 -18.94
C TYR A 460 28.63 -26.51 -19.16
N TYR A 461 29.30 -27.04 -18.16
CA TYR A 461 29.85 -28.40 -18.17
C TYR A 461 29.51 -29.11 -16.87
N ARG A 462 28.91 -30.30 -16.98
CA ARG A 462 28.64 -31.15 -15.81
C ARG A 462 29.90 -31.94 -15.48
N VAL A 463 30.63 -31.54 -14.44
CA VAL A 463 31.90 -32.16 -14.03
C VAL A 463 31.66 -33.52 -13.36
N PHE A 464 30.67 -33.56 -12.47
CA PHE A 464 30.18 -34.76 -11.80
C PHE A 464 28.65 -34.77 -11.82
N ASN A 465 28.01 -35.91 -11.52
CA ASN A 465 26.55 -36.02 -11.54
C ASN A 465 25.82 -35.01 -10.63
N ASN A 466 26.52 -34.47 -9.64
CA ASN A 466 26.01 -33.54 -8.64
C ASN A 466 26.73 -32.17 -8.65
N THR A 467 27.59 -31.92 -9.64
CA THR A 467 28.42 -30.71 -9.73
C THR A 467 28.43 -30.15 -11.15
N ASP A 468 27.98 -28.91 -11.28
CA ASP A 468 27.95 -28.15 -12.52
C ASP A 468 29.03 -27.06 -12.47
N PHE A 469 29.80 -26.96 -13.54
CA PHE A 469 30.79 -25.91 -13.77
C PHE A 469 30.29 -24.99 -14.87
N ASN A 470 30.45 -23.69 -14.68
CA ASN A 470 30.29 -22.72 -15.76
C ASN A 470 31.49 -21.78 -15.85
N MET A 471 31.75 -21.32 -17.07
CA MET A 471 32.85 -20.40 -17.35
C MET A 471 32.43 -19.41 -18.45
N GLY A 472 32.76 -18.14 -18.23
CA GLY A 472 32.65 -17.08 -19.23
C GLY A 472 33.92 -16.25 -19.29
N VAL A 473 34.23 -15.75 -20.48
CA VAL A 473 35.36 -14.85 -20.74
C VAL A 473 34.84 -13.65 -21.52
N ASN A 474 35.22 -12.46 -21.09
CA ASN A 474 35.02 -11.21 -21.82
C ASN A 474 36.39 -10.64 -22.17
N VAL A 475 36.60 -10.32 -23.44
CA VAL A 475 37.82 -9.70 -23.96
C VAL A 475 37.43 -8.38 -24.59
N ARG A 476 38.01 -7.29 -24.10
CA ARG A 476 37.78 -5.94 -24.58
C ARG A 476 39.12 -5.35 -25.01
N GLN A 477 39.15 -4.76 -26.21
CA GLN A 477 40.27 -4.00 -26.72
C GLN A 477 39.77 -2.62 -27.15
N ASP A 478 40.39 -1.57 -26.64
CA ASP A 478 40.15 -0.19 -27.02
C ASP A 478 41.40 0.38 -27.70
N VAL A 479 41.22 1.10 -28.80
CA VAL A 479 42.26 1.83 -29.54
C VAL A 479 41.81 3.28 -29.67
N TYR A 480 42.73 4.22 -29.46
CA TYR A 480 42.42 5.65 -29.49
C TYR A 480 43.12 6.36 -30.64
N GLY A 481 42.53 7.46 -31.12
CA GLY A 481 43.14 8.29 -32.17
C GLY A 481 44.48 8.93 -31.76
N THR A 482 44.82 8.93 -30.46
CA THR A 482 46.14 9.33 -29.94
C THR A 482 47.22 8.28 -30.16
N GLY A 483 46.85 7.05 -30.53
CA GLY A 483 47.73 5.89 -30.61
C GLY A 483 47.85 5.10 -29.31
N ASP A 484 47.16 5.53 -28.23
CA ASP A 484 47.05 4.73 -27.01
C ASP A 484 46.21 3.46 -27.28
N GLU A 485 46.49 2.41 -26.51
CA GLU A 485 45.74 1.16 -26.55
C GLU A 485 45.46 0.68 -25.12
N LYS A 486 44.27 0.10 -24.92
CA LYS A 486 43.86 -0.53 -23.67
C LYS A 486 43.26 -1.90 -23.94
N ALA A 487 43.55 -2.85 -23.07
CA ALA A 487 42.99 -4.19 -23.15
C ALA A 487 42.52 -4.64 -21.78
N GLN A 488 41.39 -5.34 -21.73
CA GLN A 488 40.88 -5.98 -20.53
C GLN A 488 40.40 -7.39 -20.85
N ILE A 489 40.77 -8.34 -19.99
CA ILE A 489 40.23 -9.69 -19.99
C ILE A 489 39.56 -9.94 -18.65
N THR A 490 38.28 -10.28 -18.68
CA THR A 490 37.50 -10.69 -17.50
C THR A 490 37.11 -12.15 -17.63
N GLN A 491 37.42 -12.94 -16.60
CA GLN A 491 37.11 -14.36 -16.53
C GLN A 491 36.23 -14.62 -15.32
N ASN A 492 35.11 -15.29 -15.54
CA ASN A 492 34.20 -15.69 -14.47
C ASN A 492 34.05 -17.21 -14.53
N MET A 493 34.29 -17.88 -13.41
CA MET A 493 34.16 -19.32 -13.27
C MET A 493 33.31 -19.61 -12.05
N ALA A 494 32.36 -20.54 -12.14
CA ALA A 494 31.60 -20.99 -10.99
C ALA A 494 31.42 -22.50 -10.97
N LEU A 495 31.56 -23.07 -9.78
CA LEU A 495 31.34 -24.47 -9.49
C LEU A 495 30.18 -24.58 -8.49
N SER A 496 29.06 -25.15 -8.95
CA SER A 496 27.88 -25.37 -8.13
C SER A 496 27.73 -26.87 -7.86
N SER A 497 27.93 -27.27 -6.61
CA SER A 497 27.85 -28.66 -6.16
C SER A 497 26.66 -28.88 -5.23
N THR A 498 26.05 -30.05 -5.34
CA THR A 498 24.98 -30.52 -4.46
C THR A 498 25.45 -31.77 -3.72
N PHE A 499 25.37 -31.78 -2.39
CA PHE A 499 25.74 -32.93 -1.57
C PHE A 499 24.49 -33.49 -0.90
N GLY A 500 24.02 -34.63 -1.42
CA GLY A 500 22.72 -35.19 -1.02
C GLY A 500 21.55 -34.26 -1.39
N ARG A 501 20.50 -34.26 -0.57
CA ARG A 501 19.28 -33.45 -0.79
C ARG A 501 19.25 -32.14 0.03
N HIS A 502 20.28 -31.90 0.85
CA HIS A 502 20.23 -30.91 1.92
C HIS A 502 21.39 -29.91 1.92
N VAL A 503 22.41 -30.10 1.08
CA VAL A 503 23.57 -29.23 1.07
C VAL A 503 23.87 -28.82 -0.36
N THR A 504 24.07 -27.53 -0.57
CA THR A 504 24.54 -26.97 -1.84
C THR A 504 25.68 -26.04 -1.57
N ASN A 505 26.72 -26.10 -2.38
CA ASN A 505 27.87 -25.23 -2.33
C ASN A 505 28.05 -24.56 -3.69
N SER A 506 28.29 -23.25 -3.69
CA SER A 506 28.57 -22.49 -4.90
C SER A 506 29.86 -21.69 -4.70
N LEU A 507 30.93 -22.16 -5.33
CA LEU A 507 32.21 -21.47 -5.37
C LEU A 507 32.31 -20.70 -6.69
N SER A 508 32.59 -19.41 -6.62
CA SER A 508 32.82 -18.57 -7.80
C SER A 508 34.19 -17.92 -7.73
N TYR A 509 34.84 -17.78 -8.87
CA TYR A 509 36.12 -17.12 -9.05
C TYR A 509 35.99 -16.11 -10.18
N ASN A 510 36.36 -14.86 -9.90
CA ASN A 510 36.32 -13.78 -10.88
C ASN A 510 37.70 -13.13 -10.95
N GLU A 511 38.22 -13.01 -12.16
CA GLU A 511 39.52 -12.43 -12.44
C GLU A 511 39.40 -11.36 -13.53
N ILE A 512 40.08 -10.23 -13.30
CA ILE A 512 40.17 -9.13 -14.24
C ILE A 512 41.66 -8.83 -14.41
N ASN A 513 42.13 -8.90 -15.64
CA ASN A 513 43.47 -8.47 -16.03
C ASN A 513 43.35 -7.31 -17.02
N THR A 514 44.06 -6.23 -16.75
CA THR A 514 44.07 -5.02 -17.56
C THR A 514 45.48 -4.72 -18.07
N ASN A 515 45.57 -4.18 -19.27
CA ASN A 515 46.80 -3.71 -19.89
C ASN A 515 46.54 -2.35 -20.57
N GLY A 516 47.56 -1.51 -20.66
CA GLY A 516 47.46 -0.15 -21.19
C GLY A 516 47.47 0.93 -20.12
N ASN A 517 47.51 2.19 -20.56
CA ASN A 517 47.53 3.33 -19.66
C ASN A 517 46.20 3.44 -18.90
N ARG A 518 46.25 3.33 -17.57
CA ARG A 518 45.06 3.40 -16.71
C ARG A 518 44.25 4.70 -16.88
N PHE A 519 44.93 5.82 -17.07
CA PHE A 519 44.34 7.16 -17.00
C PHE A 519 44.33 7.91 -18.33
N GLY A 520 44.97 7.39 -19.37
CA GLY A 520 45.05 8.06 -20.68
C GLY A 520 44.37 7.25 -21.78
N PRO A 521 43.85 7.87 -22.85
CA PRO A 521 43.80 9.33 -23.04
C PRO A 521 42.65 9.99 -22.26
N PHE A 522 41.56 9.26 -22.00
CA PHE A 522 40.43 9.74 -21.18
C PHE A 522 40.61 9.36 -19.70
N GLN A 523 40.42 10.34 -18.82
CA GLN A 523 40.61 10.19 -17.37
C GLN A 523 39.31 9.83 -16.64
N THR A 524 38.17 9.91 -17.30
CA THR A 524 36.83 9.66 -16.73
C THR A 524 35.97 8.72 -17.57
N LEU A 525 36.15 8.68 -18.90
CA LEU A 525 35.34 7.82 -19.78
C LEU A 525 35.59 6.32 -19.53
N ASP A 526 36.85 5.90 -19.49
CA ASP A 526 37.21 4.48 -19.51
C ASP A 526 38.49 4.18 -18.71
N VAL A 527 38.44 4.57 -17.44
CA VAL A 527 39.50 4.24 -16.47
C VAL A 527 39.47 2.74 -16.18
N LEU A 528 40.55 2.04 -16.53
CA LEU A 528 40.69 0.64 -16.19
C LEU A 528 41.03 0.46 -14.70
N GLY A 529 40.43 -0.56 -14.08
CA GLY A 529 40.88 -1.05 -12.78
C GLY A 529 42.28 -1.64 -12.86
N GLY A 530 42.92 -1.84 -11.70
CA GLY A 530 44.09 -2.72 -11.65
C GLY A 530 43.68 -4.19 -11.74
N ASN A 531 44.66 -5.07 -11.92
CA ASN A 531 44.40 -6.51 -11.89
C ASN A 531 43.76 -6.92 -10.57
N SER A 532 42.70 -7.71 -10.64
CA SER A 532 41.97 -8.18 -9.46
C SER A 532 41.58 -9.63 -9.63
N SER A 533 41.81 -10.43 -8.60
CA SER A 533 41.28 -11.78 -8.49
C SER A 533 40.50 -11.91 -7.20
N SER A 534 39.34 -12.56 -7.28
CA SER A 534 38.45 -12.76 -6.15
C SER A 534 37.80 -14.12 -6.21
N ALA A 535 37.53 -14.69 -5.04
CA ALA A 535 36.74 -15.89 -4.90
C ALA A 535 35.63 -15.65 -3.88
N GLN A 536 34.44 -16.17 -4.15
CA GLN A 536 33.32 -16.18 -3.23
C GLN A 536 32.78 -17.59 -3.09
N ASP A 537 32.59 -18.02 -1.85
CA ASP A 537 32.00 -19.31 -1.52
C ASP A 537 30.67 -19.11 -0.78
N VAL A 538 29.65 -19.83 -1.22
CA VAL A 538 28.33 -19.85 -0.58
C VAL A 538 27.94 -21.29 -0.29
N LEU A 539 27.96 -21.66 0.98
CA LEU A 539 27.49 -22.93 1.48
C LEU A 539 26.07 -22.76 2.05
N ARG A 540 25.15 -23.58 1.55
CA ARG A 540 23.76 -23.60 2.02
C ARG A 540 23.40 -25.00 2.50
N VAL A 541 22.94 -25.10 3.73
CA VAL A 541 22.49 -26.34 4.38
C VAL A 541 21.02 -26.17 4.75
N PHE A 542 20.13 -26.95 4.15
CA PHE A 542 18.69 -26.75 4.28
C PHE A 542 17.91 -28.06 4.28
N ASN A 543 16.72 -28.03 4.88
CA ASN A 543 15.73 -29.09 4.75
C ASN A 543 14.37 -28.46 4.51
N GLN A 544 13.98 -28.38 3.22
CA GLN A 544 12.73 -27.75 2.80
C GLN A 544 12.56 -26.37 3.47
N SER A 545 11.47 -26.18 4.21
CA SER A 545 11.18 -24.99 4.99
C SER A 545 11.62 -25.07 6.46
N TYR A 546 12.00 -26.25 6.98
CA TYR A 546 12.27 -26.45 8.41
C TYR A 546 13.51 -25.72 8.91
N TYR A 547 14.60 -25.78 8.14
CA TYR A 547 15.79 -25.00 8.41
C TYR A 547 16.52 -24.66 7.11
N ASN A 548 17.20 -23.51 7.12
CA ASN A 548 18.07 -23.05 6.05
C ASN A 548 19.21 -22.23 6.67
N LEU A 549 20.41 -22.81 6.72
CA LEU A 549 21.65 -22.14 7.07
C LEU A 549 22.38 -21.76 5.80
N THR A 550 22.68 -20.48 5.62
CA THR A 550 23.55 -19.97 4.55
C THR A 550 24.79 -19.38 5.19
N LEU A 551 25.96 -19.88 4.79
CA LEU A 551 27.26 -19.34 5.11
C LEU A 551 27.85 -18.78 3.82
N SER A 552 28.29 -17.53 3.85
CA SER A 552 28.90 -16.87 2.69
C SER A 552 30.20 -16.24 3.12
N THR A 553 31.26 -16.50 2.36
CA THR A 553 32.56 -15.86 2.56
C THR A 553 33.16 -15.49 1.21
N GLY A 554 34.07 -14.55 1.22
CA GLY A 554 34.81 -14.16 0.04
C GLY A 554 36.21 -13.71 0.38
N THR A 555 37.07 -13.75 -0.62
CA THR A 555 38.38 -13.15 -0.55
C THR A 555 38.66 -12.42 -1.86
N SER A 556 39.27 -11.25 -1.74
CA SER A 556 39.99 -10.67 -2.86
C SER A 556 41.45 -10.99 -2.60
N PHE A 557 42.12 -11.74 -3.47
CA PHE A 557 43.47 -12.24 -3.19
C PHE A 557 44.50 -11.11 -3.04
N ASN A 558 44.17 -9.91 -3.51
CA ASN A 558 44.96 -8.69 -3.38
C ASN A 558 44.60 -7.85 -2.13
N HIS A 559 43.65 -8.29 -1.29
CA HIS A 559 43.18 -7.57 -0.10
C HIS A 559 42.97 -8.52 1.11
N ILE A 560 42.57 -7.94 2.24
CA ILE A 560 42.28 -8.67 3.48
C ILE A 560 41.03 -9.56 3.29
N ALA A 561 41.02 -10.72 3.98
CA ALA A 561 39.90 -11.64 3.99
C ALA A 561 38.58 -10.93 4.39
N GLN A 562 37.50 -11.21 3.66
CA GLN A 562 36.21 -10.61 3.95
C GLN A 562 35.53 -11.31 5.13
N PRO A 563 34.61 -10.64 5.84
CA PRO A 563 33.82 -11.27 6.88
C PRO A 563 33.02 -12.47 6.37
N VAL A 564 32.93 -13.51 7.19
CA VAL A 564 32.05 -14.65 6.95
C VAL A 564 30.65 -14.27 7.42
N SER A 565 29.70 -14.14 6.49
CA SER A 565 28.30 -13.94 6.82
C SER A 565 27.62 -15.27 7.09
N TYR A 566 26.73 -15.28 8.09
CA TYR A 566 25.87 -16.41 8.39
C TYR A 566 24.43 -15.96 8.49
N GLN A 567 23.53 -16.78 7.97
CA GLN A 567 22.09 -16.61 8.12
C GLN A 567 21.45 -17.96 8.37
N LEU A 568 20.83 -18.12 9.54
CA LEU A 568 20.05 -19.29 9.90
C LEU A 568 18.58 -18.90 9.95
N THR A 569 17.76 -19.56 9.15
CA THR A 569 16.30 -19.51 9.23
C THR A 569 15.79 -20.85 9.72
N LEU A 570 14.93 -20.85 10.73
CA LEU A 570 14.26 -22.02 11.30
C LEU A 570 12.74 -21.83 11.23
N ARG A 571 12.03 -22.89 10.85
CA ARG A 571 10.57 -23.01 10.95
C ARG A 571 10.22 -24.35 11.59
N PRO A 572 10.27 -24.43 12.92
CA PRO A 572 9.94 -25.67 13.62
C PRO A 572 8.47 -26.08 13.38
N PHE A 573 7.58 -25.11 13.12
CA PHE A 573 6.17 -25.30 12.78
C PHE A 573 5.79 -24.38 11.60
N SER A 574 4.67 -24.64 10.94
CA SER A 574 4.15 -23.77 9.86
C SER A 574 3.86 -22.33 10.30
N VAL A 575 3.70 -22.13 11.60
CA VAL A 575 3.29 -20.86 12.23
C VAL A 575 4.40 -20.18 13.03
N ALA A 576 5.56 -20.84 13.17
CA ALA A 576 6.70 -20.32 13.95
C ALA A 576 7.91 -20.08 13.04
N TYR A 577 8.60 -18.97 13.27
CA TYR A 577 9.71 -18.48 12.48
C TYR A 577 10.81 -17.94 13.39
N VAL A 578 12.04 -18.35 13.16
CA VAL A 578 13.23 -17.77 13.78
C VAL A 578 14.26 -17.49 12.70
N GLN A 579 14.83 -16.29 12.70
CA GLN A 579 15.95 -15.92 11.86
C GLN A 579 17.06 -15.33 12.69
N LEU A 580 18.27 -15.83 12.48
CA LEU A 580 19.51 -15.29 13.02
C LEU A 580 20.39 -14.91 11.84
N GLY A 581 20.89 -13.67 11.80
CA GLY A 581 21.75 -13.21 10.72
C GLY A 581 22.86 -12.32 11.25
N GLY A 582 24.09 -12.56 10.85
CA GLY A 582 25.23 -11.76 11.29
C GLY A 582 26.48 -12.03 10.47
N SER A 583 27.60 -11.51 10.95
CA SER A 583 28.89 -11.74 10.33
C SER A 583 29.98 -11.93 11.37
N TYR A 584 31.01 -12.68 10.99
CA TYR A 584 32.24 -12.82 11.74
C TYR A 584 33.39 -12.26 10.90
N ASP A 585 34.09 -11.26 11.43
CA ASP A 585 35.27 -10.70 10.78
C ASP A 585 36.52 -11.45 11.29
N PRO A 586 37.19 -12.26 10.42
CA PRO A 586 38.38 -12.99 10.81
C PRO A 586 39.56 -12.07 11.15
N SER A 587 39.63 -10.88 10.55
CA SER A 587 40.74 -9.92 10.71
C SER A 587 40.83 -9.39 12.14
N TYR A 588 39.66 -9.19 12.78
CA TYR A 588 39.57 -8.74 14.17
C TYR A 588 39.19 -9.86 15.13
N SER A 589 38.96 -11.07 14.62
CA SER A 589 38.45 -12.22 15.37
C SER A 589 37.18 -11.89 16.18
N LYS A 590 36.28 -11.08 15.60
CA LYS A 590 35.11 -10.53 16.28
C LYS A 590 33.84 -10.73 15.47
N PHE A 591 32.75 -11.00 16.17
CA PHE A 591 31.41 -10.96 15.59
C PHE A 591 30.93 -9.52 15.42
N GLY A 592 30.33 -9.24 14.27
CA GLY A 592 29.41 -8.12 14.11
C GLY A 592 28.13 -8.34 14.94
N PRO A 593 27.20 -7.37 14.94
CA PRO A 593 25.90 -7.57 15.57
C PRO A 593 25.12 -8.69 14.88
N THR A 594 24.56 -9.62 15.66
CA THR A 594 23.61 -10.61 15.16
C THR A 594 22.21 -10.03 15.21
N ASN A 595 21.54 -9.92 14.07
CA ASN A 595 20.11 -9.69 14.02
C ASN A 595 19.35 -10.98 14.38
N VAL A 596 18.38 -10.84 15.27
CA VAL A 596 17.51 -11.91 15.74
C VAL A 596 16.08 -11.51 15.43
N GLN A 597 15.35 -12.36 14.73
CA GLN A 597 13.92 -12.20 14.45
C GLN A 597 13.19 -13.47 14.85
N ILE A 598 12.08 -13.31 15.56
CA ILE A 598 11.25 -14.40 16.05
C ILE A 598 9.81 -14.01 15.75
N ALA A 599 9.02 -14.92 15.19
CA ALA A 599 7.56 -14.84 15.14
C ALA A 599 6.99 -16.19 15.56
N THR A 600 6.07 -16.19 16.52
CA THR A 600 5.46 -17.44 17.01
C THR A 600 4.07 -17.16 17.56
N PRO A 601 3.13 -18.14 17.50
CA PRO A 601 1.90 -18.05 18.26
C PRO A 601 2.21 -17.96 19.76
N PHE A 602 1.40 -17.20 20.49
CA PHE A 602 1.50 -17.02 21.94
C PHE A 602 0.13 -17.29 22.60
N GLY A 603 -0.42 -18.48 22.37
CA GLY A 603 -1.76 -18.87 22.84
C GLY A 603 -2.76 -19.01 21.70
N HIS A 604 -4.04 -19.24 22.04
CA HIS A 604 -5.13 -19.23 21.08
C HIS A 604 -5.33 -17.80 20.55
N ASP A 605 -5.45 -17.63 19.24
CA ASP A 605 -5.69 -16.33 18.57
C ASP A 605 -4.66 -15.23 18.87
N SER A 606 -3.44 -15.61 19.29
CA SER A 606 -2.41 -14.67 19.73
C SER A 606 -1.08 -14.93 19.03
N GLU A 607 -0.37 -13.87 18.67
CA GLU A 607 0.92 -13.93 18.00
C GLU A 607 1.88 -12.93 18.62
N ILE A 608 3.13 -13.33 18.81
CA ILE A 608 4.22 -12.45 19.22
C ILE A 608 5.33 -12.46 18.18
N GLN A 609 5.83 -11.27 17.87
CA GLN A 609 6.99 -11.06 17.02
C GLN A 609 8.03 -10.22 17.77
N ILE A 610 9.29 -10.58 17.62
CA ILE A 610 10.42 -9.92 18.27
C ILE A 610 11.52 -9.77 17.24
N ALA A 611 12.02 -8.55 17.08
CA ALA A 611 13.24 -8.26 16.33
C ALA A 611 14.23 -7.53 17.24
N ALA A 612 15.49 -7.93 17.24
CA ALA A 612 16.52 -7.28 18.03
C ALA A 612 17.92 -7.50 17.44
N ASN A 613 18.90 -6.73 17.92
CA ASN A 613 20.31 -6.93 17.61
C ASN A 613 21.07 -7.34 18.88
N VAL A 614 21.78 -8.46 18.79
CA VAL A 614 22.69 -8.94 19.84
C VAL A 614 24.10 -8.42 19.52
N PHE A 615 24.64 -7.59 20.41
CA PHE A 615 26.00 -7.06 20.32
C PHE A 615 26.92 -7.83 21.27
N TYR A 616 28.02 -8.37 20.74
CA TYR A 616 28.97 -9.21 21.48
C TYR A 616 30.18 -8.44 22.02
N GLY A 617 30.20 -7.11 21.98
CA GLY A 617 31.39 -6.32 22.31
C GLY A 617 32.41 -6.24 21.17
N GLY A 618 31.94 -6.30 19.91
CA GLY A 618 32.72 -6.31 18.67
C GLY A 618 33.55 -5.04 18.41
N VAL A 619 33.64 -4.59 17.16
CA VAL A 619 34.47 -3.43 16.77
C VAL A 619 34.02 -2.12 17.47
N PHE A 620 32.73 -2.00 17.80
CA PHE A 620 32.14 -0.79 18.39
C PHE A 620 32.00 -0.82 19.94
N GLY A 621 32.53 -1.84 20.63
CA GLY A 621 32.54 -1.92 22.11
C GLY A 621 31.17 -2.09 22.80
N GLN A 622 30.06 -2.10 22.06
CA GLN A 622 28.71 -2.27 22.62
C GLN A 622 28.44 -3.75 22.98
N ARG A 623 27.78 -3.98 24.12
CA ARG A 623 27.36 -5.32 24.57
C ARG A 623 25.85 -5.33 24.86
N GLY A 624 25.24 -6.50 24.69
CA GLY A 624 23.85 -6.78 25.06
C GLY A 624 22.87 -6.73 23.88
N ILE A 625 21.58 -6.89 24.20
CA ILE A 625 20.49 -6.83 23.23
C ILE A 625 20.01 -5.38 23.12
N ARG A 626 20.01 -4.83 21.91
CA ARG A 626 19.58 -3.46 21.60
C ARG A 626 18.67 -3.45 20.38
N ASN A 627 18.09 -2.29 20.09
CA ASN A 627 17.20 -2.05 18.96
C ASN A 627 16.01 -3.03 18.98
N LYS A 628 15.47 -3.29 20.18
CA LYS A 628 14.35 -4.23 20.35
C LYS A 628 13.09 -3.63 19.75
N ALA A 629 12.46 -4.39 18.88
CA ALA A 629 11.11 -4.17 18.41
C ALA A 629 10.27 -5.40 18.79
N ILE A 630 9.21 -5.19 19.55
CA ILE A 630 8.30 -6.24 20.01
C ILE A 630 6.92 -5.91 19.47
N TYR A 631 6.25 -6.88 18.87
CA TYR A 631 4.89 -6.78 18.40
C TYR A 631 4.07 -7.94 18.97
N TYR A 632 2.91 -7.64 19.49
CA TYR A 632 1.96 -8.60 20.02
C TYR A 632 0.60 -8.37 19.37
N ARG A 633 -0.09 -9.44 19.04
CA ARG A 633 -1.40 -9.41 18.41
C ARG A 633 -2.30 -10.43 19.09
N HIS A 634 -3.53 -10.05 19.38
CA HIS A 634 -4.53 -10.91 20.00
C HIS A 634 -5.92 -10.64 19.43
N ILE A 635 -6.61 -11.68 18.97
CA ILE A 635 -8.00 -11.57 18.52
C ILE A 635 -8.91 -12.01 19.66
N VAL A 636 -9.86 -11.15 20.05
CA VAL A 636 -10.85 -11.44 21.09
C VAL A 636 -12.18 -11.80 20.43
N GLY A 637 -12.60 -13.06 20.61
CA GLY A 637 -13.92 -13.53 20.20
C GLY A 637 -14.24 -13.34 18.71
N ASN A 638 -13.21 -13.32 17.84
CA ASN A 638 -13.29 -13.06 16.40
C ASN A 638 -13.97 -11.74 15.99
N CYS A 639 -14.12 -10.78 16.92
CA CYS A 639 -14.84 -9.54 16.63
C CYS A 639 -14.00 -8.27 16.75
N TYR A 640 -12.93 -8.28 17.55
CA TYR A 640 -11.92 -7.24 17.53
C TYR A 640 -10.51 -7.79 17.81
N GLU A 641 -9.50 -7.10 17.30
CA GLU A 641 -8.10 -7.45 17.42
C GLU A 641 -7.37 -6.34 18.20
N VAL A 642 -6.56 -6.74 19.17
CA VAL A 642 -5.66 -5.87 19.91
C VAL A 642 -4.25 -6.11 19.41
N GLN A 643 -3.56 -5.04 19.03
CA GLN A 643 -2.16 -5.07 18.62
C GLN A 643 -1.36 -4.16 19.55
N LEU A 644 -0.24 -4.64 20.08
CA LEU A 644 0.67 -3.84 20.90
C LEU A 644 2.02 -3.84 20.20
N SER A 645 2.66 -2.68 20.05
CA SER A 645 4.06 -2.61 19.62
C SER A 645 4.91 -1.75 20.53
N TYR A 646 6.17 -2.14 20.66
CA TYR A 646 7.19 -1.40 21.36
C TYR A 646 8.43 -1.31 20.49
N ARG A 647 9.02 -0.12 20.37
CA ARG A 647 10.31 0.10 19.70
C ARG A 647 11.28 0.82 20.64
N GLU A 648 12.37 0.15 20.99
CA GLU A 648 13.37 0.64 21.96
C GLU A 648 14.07 1.92 21.48
N ASP A 649 14.45 1.99 20.20
CA ASP A 649 15.23 3.11 19.64
C ASP A 649 14.45 4.43 19.67
N LEU A 650 13.15 4.37 19.39
CA LEU A 650 12.24 5.52 19.42
C LEU A 650 11.62 5.73 20.82
N LYS A 651 11.79 4.75 21.72
CA LYS A 651 11.10 4.66 23.01
C LYS A 651 9.59 4.89 22.83
N GLU A 652 9.05 4.22 21.82
CA GLU A 652 7.68 4.33 21.35
C GLU A 652 6.88 3.10 21.79
N PHE A 653 5.63 3.35 22.17
CA PHE A 653 4.66 2.32 22.53
C PHE A 653 3.34 2.62 21.84
N ASP A 654 2.84 1.63 21.11
CA ASP A 654 1.61 1.68 20.37
C ASP A 654 0.69 0.54 20.83
N ALA A 655 -0.60 0.80 20.89
CA ALA A 655 -1.64 -0.15 21.28
C ALA A 655 -2.88 -0.03 20.39
N THR A 656 -2.97 -0.71 19.27
CA THR A 656 -4.12 -0.62 18.37
C THR A 656 -5.25 -1.57 18.70
N ILE A 657 -6.50 -1.13 18.52
CA ILE A 657 -7.71 -1.94 18.60
C ILE A 657 -8.46 -1.88 17.27
N ASN A 658 -8.52 -2.99 16.55
CA ASN A 658 -9.21 -3.13 15.27
C ASN A 658 -10.56 -3.81 15.46
N LEU A 659 -11.66 -3.18 15.06
CA LEU A 659 -12.95 -3.86 14.99
C LEU A 659 -13.00 -4.68 13.69
N LEU A 660 -12.95 -6.01 13.78
CA LEU A 660 -12.76 -6.89 12.62
C LEU A 660 -13.95 -6.87 11.63
N ALA A 661 -15.14 -6.53 12.11
CA ALA A 661 -16.33 -6.43 11.26
C ALA A 661 -16.47 -5.08 10.54
N PHE A 662 -15.79 -4.03 11.03
CA PHE A 662 -15.78 -2.71 10.43
C PHE A 662 -14.35 -2.37 9.99
N PRO A 663 -13.94 -2.75 8.77
CA PRO A 663 -12.61 -2.44 8.24
C PRO A 663 -12.40 -0.94 7.95
N SER A 664 -13.30 -0.08 8.44
CA SER A 664 -13.14 1.36 8.60
C SER A 664 -12.08 1.72 9.66
N ARG A 665 -10.89 1.12 9.57
CA ARG A 665 -9.69 1.32 10.39
C ARG A 665 -9.87 1.18 11.91
N ALA A 666 -9.04 0.32 12.47
CA ALA A 666 -8.35 0.51 13.74
C ALA A 666 -8.66 1.79 14.53
N ALA A 667 -9.19 1.68 15.75
CA ALA A 667 -8.83 2.61 16.81
C ALA A 667 -7.36 2.34 17.14
N SER A 668 -6.44 2.85 16.32
CA SER A 668 -5.01 2.65 16.56
C SER A 668 -4.56 3.57 17.65
N PHE A 669 -3.96 3.04 18.71
CA PHE A 669 -3.24 3.90 19.64
C PHE A 669 -1.78 3.86 19.23
N GLY A 670 -1.16 4.97 18.84
CA GLY A 670 0.24 4.98 18.34
C GLY A 670 0.45 5.22 16.83
N ILE A 671 1.69 5.50 16.39
CA ILE A 671 1.99 6.13 15.07
C ILE A 671 2.25 5.10 13.93
N ASN A 672 1.41 5.19 12.89
CA ASN A 672 1.61 4.83 11.45
C ASN A 672 2.28 3.50 11.00
N GLN A 673 2.73 2.59 11.87
CA GLN A 673 3.15 1.23 11.47
C GLN A 673 2.73 0.16 12.49
N ASN A 674 1.43 0.09 12.78
CA ASN A 674 0.83 -1.01 13.52
C ASN A 674 0.61 -2.20 12.59
N GLY A 675 1.74 -2.78 12.17
CA GLY A 675 1.79 -3.95 11.31
C GLY A 675 2.91 -4.88 11.78
N PRO A 676 2.88 -6.14 11.35
CA PRO A 676 3.91 -7.10 11.69
C PRO A 676 5.30 -6.56 11.32
N ILE A 677 6.25 -6.71 12.24
CA ILE A 677 7.62 -6.21 12.08
C ILE A 677 8.39 -7.08 11.07
N ILE A 678 7.93 -8.32 10.87
CA ILE A 678 8.51 -9.29 9.95
C ILE A 678 7.56 -9.42 8.73
N PRO A 679 8.06 -9.31 7.47
CA PRO A 679 7.23 -9.33 6.27
C PRO A 679 6.29 -10.55 6.19
N GLN A 680 5.00 -10.30 5.89
CA GLN A 680 3.96 -11.33 5.80
C GLN A 680 4.07 -12.28 4.60
N SER A 681 5.11 -12.17 3.78
CA SER A 681 5.41 -13.16 2.71
C SER A 681 5.69 -14.57 3.25
N PHE A 682 5.56 -14.77 4.57
CA PHE A 682 5.82 -16.00 5.29
C PHE A 682 4.75 -16.35 6.33
N THR A 683 3.55 -15.76 6.27
CA THR A 683 2.47 -16.02 7.25
C THR A 683 1.11 -16.30 6.60
N TYR A 684 0.56 -17.47 6.95
CA TYR A 684 -0.84 -17.89 6.89
C TYR A 684 -1.54 -17.88 5.51
N GLY A 685 -1.24 -18.90 4.70
CA GLY A 685 -2.28 -19.49 3.85
C GLY A 685 -3.09 -20.47 4.70
N GLY A 686 -4.33 -20.09 5.01
CA GLY A 686 -5.38 -21.07 5.32
C GLY A 686 -5.83 -21.78 4.06
#